data_AF-A0A2J0M5A0-F1
#
_entry.id   AF-A0A2J0M5A0-F1
#
_cell.length_a   1.000
_cell.length_b   1.000
_cell.length_c   1.000
_cell.angle_alpha   90.00
_cell.angle_beta   90.00
_cell.angle_gamma   90.00
#
_symmetry.space_group_name_H-M   'P 1'
#
loop_
_entity.id
_entity.type
_entity.pdbx_description
1 polymer ?
#
loop_
_entity_poly.entity_id
_entity_poly.type
_entity_poly.pdbx_seq_one_letter_code
_entity_poly.pdbx_strand_id
1 'polypeptide(L)'
;MKITRTLGVFVFICVFVFFPISFPTIIAQSQGVNVEEITDYQEWNESRIIDKDVIIRSGATLVIGKGVEINFVTPWIGIIVEGNFLVKGTLKEPVVIKSDLVTGSFSITTTASSNVMIRNAEISNGGSAAYLVRGVMNKVSANSYRGSLEIDGGEIDVQNTTFKNNLYAVIVNSSDAIIRVNRSRFIDNNFDVEVNGNGNSNVDFQYNWWGNINGPEETCFVYNNKQQCYYEKIYGAFNFSNWLIKENFRDPVLIVPGILGSEEGSNNKWVLDPVLHTFDNLIADLEKNGYEQEKNLFLFPYEWRDSNVENAKLLQQKIDEIKQLRHWPKVDIVAHSMGGLLAREYIESSYYGNDIDQLITLGTPQLGAPESYLRWERGIGLPSLQEILFSKQMLLWVEHDGYNDTFDYIHNRPISSLQELLPVYDYLFDIDQKALRAYPNYYPRNQFLENLNNKLDGLDKVEFTKIIGKLGNNESSMAAFNVINIDKGKYWIHGYPDNIESIIGDKGIGWSDGDGTVPIDSAKGIASDQEIEINSSHQKLPSKASDIIYNVLTNYDSIANIDPLIIHSILFVPVFSPVDIQIIAPDGSRMGKNFETGGIYNEIPGAYYTGYDTKNEFITIPNPVNGEYQVLTQGTATGNYRVEVSKITEVDVPGGEAKESTVTLRGTTELDVREEKKIELANDDTVVAVNEDTLPPITTLASAGTRGTGDWYTSDVAITLSA
;
A
#
# COMPACT_ATOMS: atom_id res chain seq x y z
N MET A 1 68.07 84.10 1.89
CA MET A 1 67.99 83.06 0.83
C MET A 1 67.53 81.76 1.50
N LYS A 2 66.42 81.18 1.02
CA LYS A 2 65.85 79.80 1.14
C LYS A 2 66.79 78.70 1.74
N ILE A 3 66.41 77.58 2.41
CA ILE A 3 65.16 76.77 2.55
C ILE A 3 65.42 75.54 3.49
N THR A 4 64.40 75.18 4.30
CA THR A 4 63.86 73.85 4.80
C THR A 4 64.65 72.65 5.37
N ARG A 5 64.10 72.12 6.51
CA ARG A 5 63.59 70.74 6.88
C ARG A 5 64.54 69.52 6.90
N THR A 6 64.49 68.49 7.77
CA THR A 6 63.86 68.12 9.09
C THR A 6 64.45 66.72 9.45
N LEU A 7 65.33 66.57 10.47
CA LEU A 7 65.20 65.83 11.77
C LEU A 7 64.29 64.56 11.81
N GLY A 8 64.57 63.43 12.46
CA GLY A 8 65.60 62.93 13.41
C GLY A 8 65.03 61.61 14.03
N VAL A 9 65.72 60.47 14.22
CA VAL A 9 67.00 60.11 14.89
C VAL A 9 66.83 59.75 16.38
N PHE A 10 67.15 58.47 16.69
CA PHE A 10 67.78 57.87 17.88
C PHE A 10 66.94 57.49 19.13
N VAL A 11 66.87 56.19 19.49
CA VAL A 11 67.78 55.36 20.34
C VAL A 11 67.60 55.65 21.83
N PHE A 12 67.26 54.64 22.65
CA PHE A 12 67.77 54.52 24.03
C PHE A 12 67.67 53.09 24.60
N ILE A 13 68.71 52.72 25.36
CA ILE A 13 69.05 51.42 25.95
C ILE A 13 68.51 51.30 27.40
N CYS A 14 68.19 50.06 27.80
CA CYS A 14 67.93 49.43 29.11
C CYS A 14 68.07 50.23 30.43
N VAL A 15 67.12 50.05 31.37
CA VAL A 15 67.31 49.70 32.82
C VAL A 15 65.97 49.24 33.46
N PHE A 16 66.08 48.25 34.34
CA PHE A 16 65.09 47.50 35.13
C PHE A 16 64.42 48.29 36.30
N VAL A 17 63.17 47.89 36.63
CA VAL A 17 62.57 47.65 37.97
C VAL A 17 62.33 48.82 38.94
N PHE A 18 61.06 49.08 39.30
CA PHE A 18 60.45 49.12 40.66
C PHE A 18 59.03 49.78 40.65
N PHE A 19 57.95 48.94 40.65
CA PHE A 19 56.53 49.22 41.02
C PHE A 19 55.70 50.33 40.27
N PRO A 20 54.37 50.46 40.44
CA PRO A 20 53.30 49.79 39.65
C PRO A 20 52.27 50.77 39.04
N ILE A 21 51.69 50.51 37.86
CA ILE A 21 50.49 51.27 37.43
C ILE A 21 49.50 50.35 36.70
N SER A 22 48.36 50.11 37.34
CA SER A 22 47.19 49.47 36.77
C SER A 22 46.41 50.45 35.89
N PHE A 23 46.12 50.05 34.65
CA PHE A 23 45.01 50.58 33.86
C PHE A 23 44.29 49.39 33.20
N PRO A 24 43.10 49.00 33.65
CA PRO A 24 42.29 48.04 32.93
C PRO A 24 41.44 48.80 31.92
N THR A 25 41.81 48.82 30.65
CA THR A 25 40.84 48.98 29.55
C THR A 25 41.41 48.66 28.17
N ILE A 26 40.59 47.93 27.40
CA ILE A 26 40.54 47.85 25.94
C ILE A 26 41.57 46.91 25.30
N ILE A 27 41.30 45.61 25.41
CA ILE A 27 41.27 44.72 24.23
C ILE A 27 39.98 43.94 24.34
N ALA A 28 38.94 44.37 23.62
CA ALA A 28 37.80 43.51 23.35
C ALA A 28 38.31 42.39 22.45
N GLN A 29 38.65 41.24 23.06
CA GLN A 29 38.62 39.97 22.35
C GLN A 29 37.23 39.85 21.72
N SER A 30 37.17 39.64 20.40
CA SER A 30 35.99 39.10 19.75
C SER A 30 35.66 37.78 20.42
N GLN A 31 34.67 37.77 21.32
CA GLN A 31 34.07 36.54 21.79
C GLN A 31 33.46 35.88 20.56
N GLY A 32 33.91 34.65 20.24
CA GLY A 32 33.33 33.87 19.15
C GLY A 32 31.82 33.75 19.35
N VAL A 33 31.06 33.93 18.27
CA VAL A 33 29.62 33.69 18.28
C VAL A 33 29.42 32.24 18.74
N ASN A 34 28.73 32.04 19.86
CA ASN A 34 28.42 30.72 20.39
C ASN A 34 27.38 30.10 19.46
N VAL A 35 27.77 29.18 18.59
CA VAL A 35 26.92 28.49 17.61
C VAL A 35 27.14 26.97 17.72
N GLU A 36 26.12 26.17 17.43
CA GLU A 36 26.21 24.72 17.22
C GLU A 36 26.31 24.47 15.71
N GLU A 37 27.39 23.84 15.24
CA GLU A 37 27.57 23.54 13.82
C GLU A 37 27.35 22.05 13.54
N ILE A 38 26.46 21.75 12.59
CA ILE A 38 26.27 20.41 12.02
C ILE A 38 27.10 20.36 10.74
N THR A 39 28.15 19.54 10.74
CA THR A 39 29.13 19.46 9.63
C THR A 39 29.03 18.18 8.82
N ASP A 40 28.36 17.16 9.35
CA ASP A 40 28.13 15.85 8.74
C ASP A 40 26.65 15.44 8.95
N TYR A 41 26.33 14.15 8.82
CA TYR A 41 25.02 13.61 9.18
C TYR A 41 24.81 13.62 10.70
N GLN A 42 23.67 14.16 11.14
CA GLN A 42 23.21 14.10 12.51
C GLN A 42 21.70 13.88 12.57
N GLU A 43 21.26 13.16 13.61
CA GLU A 43 19.85 12.87 13.85
C GLU A 43 19.49 13.22 15.29
N TRP A 44 18.40 13.95 15.47
CA TRP A 44 17.84 14.30 16.78
C TRP A 44 16.55 13.51 16.97
N ASN A 45 16.59 12.55 17.89
CA ASN A 45 15.47 11.68 18.27
C ASN A 45 14.96 11.94 19.69
N GLU A 46 15.53 12.93 20.37
CA GLU A 46 15.10 13.38 21.69
C GLU A 46 14.78 14.87 21.63
N SER A 47 13.80 15.31 22.42
CA SER A 47 13.43 16.72 22.54
C SER A 47 14.59 17.56 23.11
N ARG A 48 14.78 18.77 22.60
CA ARG A 48 15.93 19.63 22.93
C ARG A 48 15.52 21.08 23.15
N ILE A 49 16.28 21.74 24.02
CA ILE A 49 16.25 23.19 24.21
C ILE A 49 17.40 23.79 23.39
N ILE A 50 17.09 24.79 22.58
CA ILE A 50 18.05 25.53 21.76
C ILE A 50 18.24 26.92 22.34
N ASP A 51 19.47 27.21 22.79
CA ASP A 51 19.86 28.46 23.45
C ASP A 51 20.86 29.29 22.64
N LYS A 52 21.22 28.81 21.45
CA LYS A 52 22.19 29.41 20.52
C LYS A 52 21.82 29.07 19.06
N ASP A 53 22.43 29.75 18.10
CA ASP A 53 22.21 29.42 16.68
C ASP A 53 22.72 28.02 16.34
N VAL A 54 21.96 27.31 15.53
CA VAL A 54 22.34 26.03 14.93
C VAL A 54 22.58 26.26 13.45
N ILE A 55 23.76 25.88 12.94
CA ILE A 55 24.11 26.03 11.52
C ILE A 55 24.31 24.64 10.92
N ILE A 56 23.49 24.29 9.94
CA ILE A 56 23.65 23.07 9.15
C ILE A 56 24.49 23.43 7.94
N ARG A 57 25.77 23.03 7.95
CA ARG A 57 26.73 23.38 6.90
C ARG A 57 26.38 22.75 5.55
N SER A 58 26.89 23.35 4.47
CA SER A 58 26.73 22.81 3.13
C SER A 58 27.24 21.35 3.05
N GLY A 59 26.41 20.45 2.51
CA GLY A 59 26.69 19.01 2.45
C GLY A 59 26.36 18.22 3.73
N ALA A 60 26.11 18.89 4.85
CA ALA A 60 25.66 18.25 6.09
C ALA A 60 24.16 17.95 6.04
N THR A 61 23.70 17.01 6.88
CA THR A 61 22.29 16.64 7.00
C THR A 61 21.90 16.61 8.46
N LEU A 62 20.87 17.39 8.83
CA LEU A 62 20.22 17.28 10.12
C LEU A 62 18.83 16.66 9.94
N VAL A 63 18.59 15.54 10.60
CA VAL A 63 17.28 14.87 10.67
C VAL A 63 16.66 15.11 12.05
N ILE A 64 15.40 15.55 12.08
CA ILE A 64 14.58 15.62 13.28
C ILE A 64 13.56 14.49 13.22
N GLY A 65 13.69 13.53 14.13
CA GLY A 65 12.81 12.37 14.20
C GLY A 65 11.42 12.71 14.73
N LYS A 66 10.47 11.81 14.50
CA LYS A 66 9.08 11.93 14.94
C LYS A 66 8.94 12.14 16.45
N GLY A 67 7.92 12.89 16.86
CA GLY A 67 7.62 13.18 18.27
C GLY A 67 8.62 14.11 18.99
N VAL A 68 9.67 14.57 18.30
CA VAL A 68 10.68 15.47 18.88
C VAL A 68 10.11 16.87 19.08
N GLU A 69 10.37 17.45 20.24
CA GLU A 69 10.08 18.85 20.54
C GLU A 69 11.38 19.67 20.58
N ILE A 70 11.45 20.73 19.77
CA ILE A 70 12.52 21.73 19.75
C ILE A 70 11.97 23.02 20.36
N ASN A 71 12.54 23.45 21.48
CA ASN A 71 12.15 24.70 22.14
C ASN A 71 13.28 25.73 22.13
N PHE A 72 13.05 26.89 21.51
CA PHE A 72 13.98 28.02 21.50
C PHE A 72 13.76 28.92 22.72
N VAL A 73 14.82 29.18 23.48
CA VAL A 73 14.75 29.92 24.76
C VAL A 73 15.56 31.22 24.79
N THR A 74 16.33 31.50 23.73
CA THR A 74 17.10 32.74 23.59
C THR A 74 16.49 33.56 22.45
N PRO A 75 16.36 34.89 22.57
CA PRO A 75 15.80 35.68 21.50
C PRO A 75 16.78 35.85 20.33
N TRP A 76 16.26 35.95 19.11
CA TRP A 76 16.96 36.24 17.86
C TRP A 76 17.88 35.14 17.33
N ILE A 77 17.78 33.93 17.86
CA ILE A 77 18.52 32.77 17.36
C ILE A 77 17.68 31.96 16.36
N GLY A 78 18.28 30.98 15.70
CA GLY A 78 17.56 30.14 14.76
C GLY A 78 18.31 28.90 14.31
N ILE A 79 17.73 28.23 13.32
CA ILE A 79 18.41 27.19 12.53
C ILE A 79 18.74 27.82 11.18
N ILE A 80 20.02 27.91 10.84
CA ILE A 80 20.51 28.38 9.54
C ILE A 80 20.84 27.14 8.71
N VAL A 81 20.17 26.99 7.58
CA VAL A 81 20.29 25.82 6.71
C VAL A 81 21.15 26.16 5.49
N GLU A 82 22.36 25.61 5.42
CA GLU A 82 23.22 25.63 4.21
C GLU A 82 23.23 24.26 3.50
N GLY A 83 22.89 23.18 4.21
CA GLY A 83 22.79 21.80 3.72
C GLY A 83 21.36 21.25 3.72
N ASN A 84 21.16 20.03 4.25
CA ASN A 84 19.88 19.35 4.29
C ASN A 84 19.24 19.41 5.68
N PHE A 85 17.97 19.82 5.77
CA PHE A 85 17.20 19.81 7.00
C PHE A 85 15.91 19.01 6.81
N LEU A 86 15.83 17.83 7.44
CA LEU A 86 14.75 16.88 7.26
C LEU A 86 13.97 16.72 8.56
N VAL A 87 12.72 17.18 8.60
CA VAL A 87 11.82 17.01 9.74
C VAL A 87 10.82 15.91 9.39
N LYS A 88 10.96 14.75 10.05
CA LYS A 88 10.23 13.51 9.78
C LYS A 88 9.21 13.21 10.88
N GLY A 89 8.21 14.08 11.03
CA GLY A 89 7.05 13.79 11.89
C GLY A 89 6.13 12.74 11.28
N THR A 90 5.27 12.15 12.11
CA THR A 90 4.13 11.31 11.69
C THR A 90 2.82 11.97 12.11
N LEU A 91 1.68 11.54 11.56
CA LEU A 91 0.37 12.03 12.02
C LEU A 91 0.15 11.83 13.53
N LYS A 92 0.70 10.73 14.08
CA LYS A 92 0.56 10.33 15.48
C LYS A 92 1.60 11.00 16.39
N GLU A 93 2.83 11.15 15.89
CA GLU A 93 3.97 11.71 16.62
C GLU A 93 4.52 12.90 15.81
N PRO A 94 3.80 14.04 15.77
CA PRO A 94 4.27 15.21 15.02
C PRO A 94 5.51 15.81 15.67
N VAL A 95 6.37 16.43 14.86
CA VAL A 95 7.49 17.24 15.37
C VAL A 95 6.99 18.61 15.79
N VAL A 96 7.40 19.11 16.94
CA VAL A 96 7.00 20.43 17.44
C VAL A 96 8.22 21.34 17.51
N ILE A 97 8.20 22.44 16.76
CA ILE A 97 9.23 23.48 16.78
C ILE A 97 8.61 24.76 17.31
N LYS A 98 9.00 25.16 18.52
CA LYS A 98 8.34 26.26 19.23
C LYS A 98 9.28 27.15 20.01
N SER A 99 8.71 28.22 20.55
CA SER A 99 9.37 29.13 21.47
C SER A 99 8.40 29.59 22.55
N ASP A 100 8.94 29.77 23.75
CA ASP A 100 8.22 30.36 24.88
C ASP A 100 8.45 31.89 24.99
N LEU A 101 9.14 32.49 24.00
CA LEU A 101 9.50 33.90 24.01
C LEU A 101 8.37 34.80 23.54
N VAL A 102 8.20 35.93 24.23
CA VAL A 102 7.20 36.95 23.89
C VAL A 102 7.70 37.92 22.80
N THR A 103 9.02 38.11 22.69
CA THR A 103 9.64 39.05 21.74
C THR A 103 10.95 38.52 21.17
N GLY A 104 11.19 38.73 19.88
CA GLY A 104 12.43 38.34 19.22
C GLY A 104 12.59 36.83 19.13
N SER A 105 11.57 36.11 18.64
CA SER A 105 11.57 34.64 18.62
C SER A 105 12.53 34.06 17.57
N PHE A 106 12.41 32.76 17.32
CA PHE A 106 13.28 32.01 16.42
C PHE A 106 12.91 32.17 14.94
N SER A 107 13.84 31.77 14.07
CA SER A 107 13.62 31.59 12.64
C SER A 107 14.40 30.37 12.13
N ILE A 108 13.79 29.62 11.23
CA ILE A 108 14.48 28.65 10.39
C ILE A 108 14.79 29.38 9.08
N THR A 109 16.07 29.65 8.80
CA THR A 109 16.49 30.45 7.66
C THR A 109 17.22 29.59 6.63
N THR A 110 16.72 29.56 5.39
CA THR A 110 17.34 28.83 4.28
C THR A 110 18.26 29.72 3.46
N THR A 111 19.13 29.10 2.66
CA THR A 111 20.08 29.74 1.74
C THR A 111 20.00 29.07 0.37
N ALA A 112 20.73 29.58 -0.63
CA ALA A 112 20.65 29.08 -2.01
C ALA A 112 20.90 27.57 -2.20
N SER A 113 21.66 26.92 -1.30
CA SER A 113 21.97 25.48 -1.37
C SER A 113 21.12 24.61 -0.44
N SER A 114 20.14 25.17 0.26
CA SER A 114 19.32 24.41 1.20
C SER A 114 18.44 23.39 0.50
N ASN A 115 18.32 22.22 1.13
CA ASN A 115 17.24 21.28 0.88
C ASN A 115 16.47 21.09 2.19
N VAL A 116 15.21 21.53 2.23
CA VAL A 116 14.37 21.47 3.43
C VAL A 116 13.15 20.63 3.16
N MET A 117 13.00 19.56 3.95
CA MET A 117 11.79 18.73 3.97
C MET A 117 11.16 18.83 5.35
N ILE A 118 9.88 19.21 5.42
CA ILE A 118 9.11 19.18 6.67
C ILE A 118 7.84 18.38 6.46
N ARG A 119 7.62 17.38 7.32
CA ARG A 119 6.44 16.49 7.32
C ARG A 119 5.84 16.47 8.71
N ASN A 120 4.50 16.54 8.77
CA ASN A 120 3.71 16.34 9.99
C ASN A 120 4.29 17.09 11.20
N ALA A 121 4.35 18.42 11.13
CA ALA A 121 4.99 19.24 12.14
C ALA A 121 4.09 20.37 12.65
N GLU A 122 4.41 20.93 13.80
CA GLU A 122 3.91 22.21 14.28
C GLU A 122 5.08 23.20 14.38
N ILE A 123 4.92 24.40 13.80
CA ILE A 123 5.84 25.52 13.94
C ILE A 123 5.08 26.67 14.60
N SER A 124 5.40 26.93 15.88
CA SER A 124 4.61 27.86 16.68
C SER A 124 5.41 28.90 17.45
N ASN A 125 4.79 30.07 17.66
CA ASN A 125 5.38 31.23 18.35
C ASN A 125 6.73 31.69 17.77
N GLY A 126 6.97 31.51 16.47
CA GLY A 126 8.18 31.92 15.77
C GLY A 126 8.06 33.27 15.06
N GLY A 127 9.15 33.66 14.39
CA GLY A 127 9.26 34.92 13.68
C GLY A 127 9.58 36.11 14.60
N SER A 128 10.08 37.19 14.01
CA SER A 128 10.51 38.37 14.78
C SER A 128 10.50 39.66 13.95
N ALA A 129 10.45 40.81 14.64
CA ALA A 129 10.55 42.13 14.01
C ALA A 129 11.57 42.98 14.78
N ALA A 130 12.67 43.35 14.13
CA ALA A 130 13.67 44.23 14.72
C ALA A 130 13.41 45.68 14.30
N TYR A 131 13.29 46.57 15.30
CA TYR A 131 13.19 48.01 15.10
C TYR A 131 14.57 48.65 15.34
N LEU A 132 15.18 49.22 14.29
CA LEU A 132 16.32 50.11 14.46
C LEU A 132 15.84 51.49 14.94
N VAL A 133 15.86 51.72 16.26
CA VAL A 133 15.70 53.08 16.81
C VAL A 133 17.06 53.79 16.79
N ARG A 134 17.27 54.69 15.82
CA ARG A 134 18.40 55.64 15.84
C ARG A 134 17.96 56.99 16.42
N GLY A 135 18.81 57.58 17.26
CA GLY A 135 18.56 58.83 17.99
C GLY A 135 18.33 60.08 17.12
N VAL A 136 18.04 61.17 17.83
CA VAL A 136 17.40 62.47 17.48
C VAL A 136 17.75 63.14 16.13
N MET A 137 18.77 62.71 15.38
CA MET A 137 19.29 63.46 14.21
C MET A 137 19.31 62.70 12.87
N ASN A 138 18.89 61.43 12.77
CA ASN A 138 18.77 60.75 11.47
C ASN A 138 17.56 59.80 11.46
N LYS A 139 16.50 60.13 10.69
CA LYS A 139 15.36 59.23 10.43
C LYS A 139 15.65 58.34 9.22
N VAL A 140 16.12 57.13 9.49
CA VAL A 140 15.87 55.97 8.61
C VAL A 140 15.43 54.84 9.54
N SER A 141 14.15 54.49 9.49
CA SER A 141 13.62 53.25 10.08
C SER A 141 13.78 52.15 9.04
N ALA A 142 14.69 51.21 9.29
CA ALA A 142 14.63 49.92 8.61
C ALA A 142 13.98 48.96 9.61
N ASN A 143 12.78 48.48 9.28
CA ASN A 143 12.16 47.36 9.96
C ASN A 143 12.72 46.10 9.29
N SER A 144 13.40 45.21 10.01
CA SER A 144 13.72 43.88 9.49
C SER A 144 12.77 42.87 10.11
N TYR A 145 11.96 42.21 9.29
CA TYR A 145 11.04 41.15 9.68
C TYR A 145 11.67 39.80 9.34
N ARG A 146 11.46 38.80 10.19
CA ARG A 146 11.87 37.40 9.96
C ARG A 146 10.66 36.48 10.13
N GLY A 147 10.49 35.54 9.21
CA GLY A 147 9.51 34.47 9.33
C GLY A 147 9.96 33.42 10.35
N SER A 148 9.01 32.65 10.90
CA SER A 148 9.37 31.41 11.59
C SER A 148 10.03 30.43 10.64
N LEU A 149 9.62 30.44 9.37
CA LEU A 149 10.37 29.95 8.21
C LEU A 149 10.72 31.12 7.28
N GLU A 150 12.00 31.42 7.13
CA GLU A 150 12.54 32.49 6.28
C GLU A 150 13.32 31.87 5.11
N ILE A 151 12.85 32.10 3.89
CA ILE A 151 13.33 31.43 2.69
C ILE A 151 14.13 32.41 1.82
N ASP A 152 15.46 32.35 1.95
CA ASP A 152 16.39 33.14 1.12
C ASP A 152 16.95 32.34 -0.08
N GLY A 153 16.54 31.08 -0.25
CA GLY A 153 16.91 30.23 -1.39
C GLY A 153 16.69 28.74 -1.12
N GLY A 154 17.01 27.90 -2.13
CA GLY A 154 16.99 26.44 -2.01
C GLY A 154 15.70 25.77 -2.49
N GLU A 155 15.58 24.47 -2.18
CA GLU A 155 14.41 23.64 -2.42
C GLU A 155 13.69 23.35 -1.09
N ILE A 156 12.43 23.77 -0.99
CA ILE A 156 11.64 23.72 0.24
C ILE A 156 10.36 22.95 -0.04
N ASP A 157 10.16 21.86 0.70
CA ASP A 157 8.97 21.02 0.62
C ASP A 157 8.38 20.80 2.02
N VAL A 158 7.34 21.56 2.36
CA VAL A 158 6.62 21.53 3.62
C VAL A 158 5.23 20.96 3.41
N GLN A 159 4.88 19.91 4.15
CA GLN A 159 3.60 19.25 4.04
C GLN A 159 3.04 18.88 5.40
N ASN A 160 1.70 18.92 5.51
CA ASN A 160 0.97 18.65 6.74
C ASN A 160 1.55 19.36 7.98
N THR A 161 1.92 20.63 7.81
CA THR A 161 2.52 21.43 8.88
C THR A 161 1.52 22.46 9.39
N THR A 162 1.45 22.62 10.71
CA THR A 162 0.64 23.64 11.36
C THR A 162 1.52 24.82 11.75
N PHE A 163 1.33 25.96 11.09
CA PHE A 163 1.92 27.24 11.43
C PHE A 163 0.98 28.01 12.35
N LYS A 164 1.37 28.16 13.63
CA LYS A 164 0.49 28.68 14.67
C LYS A 164 1.09 29.83 15.48
N ASN A 165 0.33 30.89 15.72
CA ASN A 165 0.74 32.02 16.58
C ASN A 165 2.09 32.66 16.20
N ASN A 166 2.48 32.58 14.92
CA ASN A 166 3.72 33.20 14.46
C ASN A 166 3.51 34.69 14.19
N LEU A 167 4.56 35.50 14.34
CA LEU A 167 4.52 36.88 13.89
C LEU A 167 4.43 36.94 12.36
N TYR A 168 5.32 36.21 11.69
CA TYR A 168 5.23 35.86 10.28
C TYR A 168 5.46 34.36 10.22
N ALA A 169 4.53 33.59 9.66
CA ALA A 169 4.73 32.15 9.51
C ALA A 169 5.77 31.86 8.43
N VAL A 170 5.58 32.35 7.21
CA VAL A 170 6.55 32.17 6.12
C VAL A 170 6.90 33.50 5.47
N ILE A 171 8.19 33.78 5.32
CA ILE A 171 8.70 34.88 4.48
C ILE A 171 9.55 34.29 3.37
N VAL A 172 9.32 34.74 2.14
CA VAL A 172 10.10 34.37 0.95
C VAL A 172 10.80 35.60 0.42
N ASN A 173 12.13 35.62 0.48
CA ASN A 173 12.96 36.73 -0.02
C ASN A 173 13.63 36.45 -1.37
N SER A 174 13.57 35.20 -1.84
CA SER A 174 14.25 34.76 -3.05
C SER A 174 13.27 34.46 -4.17
N SER A 175 13.55 35.01 -5.36
CA SER A 175 12.83 34.64 -6.60
C SER A 175 13.22 33.26 -7.13
N ASP A 176 14.41 32.76 -6.74
CA ASP A 176 15.02 31.57 -7.35
C ASP A 176 14.75 30.30 -6.54
N ALA A 177 14.15 30.43 -5.36
CA ALA A 177 13.76 29.29 -4.53
C ALA A 177 12.62 28.47 -5.19
N ILE A 178 12.68 27.15 -5.02
CA ILE A 178 11.59 26.23 -5.38
C ILE A 178 10.86 25.89 -4.09
N ILE A 179 9.62 26.34 -3.96
CA ILE A 179 8.88 26.29 -2.71
C ILE A 179 7.55 25.59 -2.93
N ARG A 180 7.32 24.57 -2.11
CA ARG A 180 6.02 23.92 -1.97
C ARG A 180 5.66 23.85 -0.50
N VAL A 181 4.59 24.51 -0.13
CA VAL A 181 3.96 24.42 1.19
C VAL A 181 2.52 24.02 0.95
N ASN A 182 2.21 22.71 0.98
CA ASN A 182 0.86 22.22 0.73
C ASN A 182 0.29 21.52 1.94
N ARG A 183 -1.03 21.29 1.92
CA ARG A 183 -1.73 20.45 2.91
C ARG A 183 -1.47 20.91 4.34
N SER A 184 -1.22 22.21 4.55
CA SER A 184 -0.76 22.81 5.79
C SER A 184 -1.81 23.76 6.37
N ARG A 185 -1.66 24.14 7.65
CA ARG A 185 -2.64 24.94 8.40
C ARG A 185 -2.00 26.23 8.88
N PHE A 186 -2.61 27.37 8.58
CA PHE A 186 -2.22 28.68 9.06
C PHE A 186 -3.26 29.16 10.09
N ILE A 187 -2.86 29.21 11.36
CA ILE A 187 -3.77 29.41 12.49
C ILE A 187 -3.25 30.54 13.38
N ASP A 188 -4.06 31.57 13.59
CA ASP A 188 -3.78 32.64 14.56
C ASP A 188 -2.40 33.33 14.39
N ASN A 189 -1.80 33.29 13.19
CA ASN A 189 -0.61 34.09 12.91
C ASN A 189 -1.00 35.56 12.72
N ASN A 190 -0.07 36.47 13.02
CA ASN A 190 -0.23 37.88 12.66
C ASN A 190 -0.18 38.06 11.14
N PHE A 191 0.77 37.39 10.49
CA PHE A 191 0.89 37.28 9.05
C PHE A 191 1.21 35.84 8.65
N ASP A 192 0.51 35.33 7.63
CA ASP A 192 0.64 33.95 7.20
C ASP A 192 1.81 33.82 6.20
N VAL A 193 1.79 34.58 5.11
CA VAL A 193 2.81 34.48 4.06
C VAL A 193 3.14 35.86 3.49
N GLU A 194 4.42 36.19 3.43
CA GLU A 194 4.94 37.36 2.71
C GLU A 194 5.95 36.91 1.65
N VAL A 195 5.68 37.21 0.37
CA VAL A 195 6.59 36.97 -0.75
C VAL A 195 7.15 38.29 -1.26
N ASN A 196 8.42 38.52 -0.96
CA ASN A 196 9.20 39.68 -1.36
C ASN A 196 9.79 39.47 -2.76
N GLY A 197 9.08 39.93 -3.80
CA GLY A 197 9.52 39.83 -5.19
C GLY A 197 8.37 39.83 -6.19
N ASN A 198 8.65 40.10 -7.47
CA ASN A 198 7.62 40.13 -8.52
C ASN A 198 7.52 38.77 -9.25
N GLY A 199 6.35 38.13 -9.15
CA GLY A 199 5.86 37.11 -10.11
C GLY A 199 6.56 35.76 -10.05
N ASN A 200 6.32 34.97 -9.00
CA ASN A 200 7.06 33.73 -8.79
C ASN A 200 6.19 32.47 -9.01
N SER A 201 6.31 31.85 -10.19
CA SER A 201 5.66 30.55 -10.50
C SER A 201 6.19 29.38 -9.67
N ASN A 202 7.31 29.57 -8.98
CA ASN A 202 8.00 28.54 -8.20
C ASN A 202 7.55 28.52 -6.73
N VAL A 203 6.50 29.28 -6.37
CA VAL A 203 5.98 29.40 -5.00
C VAL A 203 4.56 28.85 -4.96
N ASP A 204 4.44 27.60 -4.53
CA ASP A 204 3.20 26.84 -4.44
C ASP A 204 2.74 26.71 -2.98
N PHE A 205 1.63 27.37 -2.67
CA PHE A 205 0.90 27.32 -1.41
C PHE A 205 -0.53 26.80 -1.59
N GLN A 206 -0.77 25.96 -2.59
CA GLN A 206 -2.08 25.35 -2.80
C GLN A 206 -2.45 24.38 -1.67
N TYR A 207 -3.73 24.04 -1.56
CA TYR A 207 -4.21 22.97 -0.66
C TYR A 207 -4.01 23.25 0.83
N ASN A 208 -3.90 24.51 1.23
CA ASN A 208 -3.74 24.91 2.63
C ASN A 208 -5.05 25.37 3.26
N TRP A 209 -5.14 25.23 4.59
CA TRP A 209 -6.19 25.82 5.42
C TRP A 209 -5.72 27.18 5.93
N TRP A 210 -6.51 28.22 5.66
CA TRP A 210 -6.19 29.62 5.97
C TRP A 210 -7.02 30.18 7.14
N GLY A 211 -7.51 29.31 8.03
CA GLY A 211 -8.35 29.70 9.16
C GLY A 211 -9.81 29.97 8.83
N ASN A 212 -10.20 29.97 7.54
CA ASN A 212 -11.56 30.25 7.09
C ASN A 212 -11.96 29.38 5.88
N ILE A 213 -13.21 28.92 5.87
CA ILE A 213 -13.80 28.09 4.80
C ILE A 213 -13.79 28.77 3.42
N ASN A 214 -13.82 30.10 3.39
CA ASN A 214 -13.77 30.88 2.16
C ASN A 214 -12.34 31.16 1.67
N GLY A 215 -11.33 30.60 2.33
CA GLY A 215 -9.92 30.85 2.04
C GLY A 215 -9.36 32.03 2.84
N PRO A 216 -8.22 32.60 2.41
CA PRO A 216 -7.62 33.74 3.08
C PRO A 216 -8.57 34.94 3.15
N GLU A 217 -8.58 35.65 4.27
CA GLU A 217 -9.46 36.81 4.48
C GLU A 217 -9.12 37.95 3.51
N GLU A 218 -10.11 38.38 2.74
CA GLU A 218 -10.01 39.40 1.70
C GLU A 218 -10.83 40.63 2.08
N THR A 219 -10.18 41.80 2.08
CA THR A 219 -10.82 43.10 2.29
C THR A 219 -10.81 43.91 0.99
N CYS A 220 -12.00 44.32 0.56
CA CYS A 220 -12.20 45.10 -0.66
C CYS A 220 -12.62 46.54 -0.37
N PHE A 221 -12.06 47.49 -1.11
CA PHE A 221 -12.46 48.89 -1.09
C PHE A 221 -12.63 49.45 -2.50
N VAL A 222 -13.50 50.45 -2.64
CA VAL A 222 -13.72 51.13 -3.92
C VAL A 222 -12.84 52.36 -4.00
N TYR A 223 -11.94 52.39 -4.99
CA TYR A 223 -11.10 53.54 -5.30
C TYR A 223 -11.28 53.90 -6.79
N ASN A 224 -11.63 55.16 -7.08
CA ASN A 224 -11.89 55.64 -8.44
C ASN A 224 -12.88 54.77 -9.26
N ASN A 225 -14.01 54.38 -8.66
CA ASN A 225 -15.02 53.47 -9.27
C ASN A 225 -14.47 52.09 -9.68
N LYS A 226 -13.33 51.66 -9.12
CA LYS A 226 -12.80 50.31 -9.27
C LYS A 226 -12.71 49.65 -7.90
N GLN A 227 -13.20 48.42 -7.80
CA GLN A 227 -13.01 47.60 -6.61
C GLN A 227 -11.57 47.11 -6.60
N GLN A 228 -10.86 47.37 -5.51
CA GLN A 228 -9.54 46.83 -5.21
C GLN A 228 -9.67 45.97 -3.96
N CYS A 229 -9.13 44.76 -4.02
CA CYS A 229 -9.13 43.84 -2.89
C CYS A 229 -7.70 43.47 -2.53
N TYR A 230 -7.47 43.23 -1.25
CA TYR A 230 -6.20 42.73 -0.73
C TYR A 230 -6.49 41.70 0.36
N TYR A 231 -5.57 40.75 0.51
CA TYR A 231 -5.62 39.78 1.58
C TYR A 231 -5.02 40.36 2.85
N GLU A 232 -5.63 40.10 4.00
CA GLU A 232 -5.23 40.75 5.25
C GLU A 232 -3.89 40.24 5.79
N LYS A 233 -3.63 38.94 5.63
CA LYS A 233 -2.46 38.23 6.20
C LYS A 233 -1.51 37.66 5.15
N ILE A 234 -1.77 37.92 3.87
CA ILE A 234 -1.00 37.41 2.74
C ILE A 234 -0.51 38.56 1.87
N TYR A 235 0.79 38.58 1.57
CA TYR A 235 1.41 39.60 0.72
C TYR A 235 2.28 39.00 -0.38
N GLY A 236 2.29 39.66 -1.54
CA GLY A 236 3.05 39.24 -2.71
C GLY A 236 2.25 38.40 -3.71
N ALA A 237 2.90 37.99 -4.80
CA ALA A 237 2.28 37.24 -5.88
C ALA A 237 2.79 35.79 -5.92
N PHE A 238 1.91 34.85 -5.58
CA PHE A 238 2.17 33.40 -5.56
C PHE A 238 0.86 32.60 -5.65
N ASN A 239 0.93 31.28 -5.82
CA ASN A 239 -0.25 30.43 -5.97
C ASN A 239 -0.73 29.88 -4.62
N PHE A 240 -1.91 30.31 -4.15
CA PHE A 240 -2.54 29.81 -2.92
C PHE A 240 -3.95 29.24 -3.20
N SER A 241 -4.23 28.86 -4.44
CA SER A 241 -5.53 28.33 -4.87
C SER A 241 -5.82 26.93 -4.30
N ASN A 242 -7.02 26.40 -4.57
CA ASN A 242 -7.46 25.08 -4.09
C ASN A 242 -7.35 24.92 -2.57
N TRP A 243 -7.62 25.99 -1.82
CA TRP A 243 -7.55 25.96 -0.36
C TRP A 243 -8.54 24.97 0.24
N LEU A 244 -8.20 24.51 1.44
CA LEU A 244 -9.03 23.64 2.24
C LEU A 244 -10.28 24.37 2.73
N ILE A 245 -11.41 23.67 2.74
CA ILE A 245 -12.70 24.15 3.28
C ILE A 245 -12.94 23.71 4.74
N LYS A 246 -12.00 22.94 5.30
CA LYS A 246 -11.99 22.46 6.68
C LYS A 246 -10.55 22.32 7.14
N GLU A 247 -10.31 22.59 8.43
CA GLU A 247 -8.99 22.44 9.04
C GLU A 247 -8.48 20.98 8.97
N ASN A 248 -9.36 20.02 9.22
CA ASN A 248 -9.03 18.60 9.17
C ASN A 248 -9.38 18.02 7.79
N PHE A 249 -8.35 17.80 6.97
CA PHE A 249 -8.48 17.10 5.71
C PHE A 249 -8.15 15.61 5.86
N ARG A 250 -8.48 14.83 4.82
CA ARG A 250 -8.09 13.43 4.67
C ARG A 250 -7.70 13.24 3.23
N ASP A 251 -6.61 12.54 3.00
CA ASP A 251 -6.22 12.17 1.66
C ASP A 251 -7.13 11.05 1.14
N PRO A 252 -7.39 10.99 -0.19
CA PRO A 252 -8.02 9.82 -0.80
C PRO A 252 -7.20 8.55 -0.51
N VAL A 253 -7.89 7.47 -0.15
CA VAL A 253 -7.28 6.16 0.11
C VAL A 253 -7.43 5.28 -1.12
N LEU A 254 -6.35 4.61 -1.50
CA LEU A 254 -6.33 3.62 -2.58
C LEU A 254 -5.97 2.23 -2.03
N ILE A 255 -6.86 1.27 -2.22
CA ILE A 255 -6.63 -0.13 -1.82
C ILE A 255 -5.98 -0.90 -2.97
N VAL A 256 -4.83 -1.54 -2.68
CA VAL A 256 -4.03 -2.32 -3.64
C VAL A 256 -3.92 -3.78 -3.19
N PRO A 257 -4.53 -4.73 -3.92
CA PRO A 257 -4.49 -6.15 -3.59
C PRO A 257 -3.15 -6.81 -3.94
N GLY A 258 -2.93 -8.00 -3.40
CA GLY A 258 -1.86 -8.91 -3.82
C GLY A 258 -2.31 -9.93 -4.86
N ILE A 259 -1.51 -10.99 -5.03
CA ILE A 259 -1.84 -12.13 -5.89
C ILE A 259 -3.22 -12.70 -5.53
N LEU A 260 -4.03 -13.04 -6.54
CA LEU A 260 -5.43 -13.49 -6.41
C LEU A 260 -6.42 -12.47 -5.85
N GLY A 261 -6.00 -11.28 -5.43
CA GLY A 261 -6.91 -10.26 -4.93
C GLY A 261 -7.62 -9.46 -6.03
N SER A 262 -7.60 -9.93 -7.28
CA SER A 262 -8.37 -9.35 -8.39
C SER A 262 -8.79 -10.43 -9.36
N GLU A 263 -9.99 -10.27 -9.92
CA GLU A 263 -10.56 -11.21 -10.89
C GLU A 263 -11.17 -10.44 -12.06
N GLU A 264 -11.03 -10.99 -13.27
CA GLU A 264 -11.64 -10.41 -14.47
C GLU A 264 -13.11 -10.79 -14.53
N GLY A 265 -13.99 -9.79 -14.45
CA GLY A 265 -15.42 -9.95 -14.61
C GLY A 265 -15.92 -9.53 -16.00
N SER A 266 -17.24 -9.53 -16.15
CA SER A 266 -17.91 -9.24 -17.41
C SER A 266 -17.50 -7.89 -17.99
N ASN A 267 -17.45 -7.81 -19.32
CA ASN A 267 -16.91 -6.69 -20.10
C ASN A 267 -15.43 -6.39 -19.82
N ASN A 268 -14.63 -7.41 -19.48
CA ASN A 268 -13.19 -7.31 -19.20
C ASN A 268 -12.86 -6.30 -18.09
N LYS A 269 -13.72 -6.21 -17.08
CA LYS A 269 -13.53 -5.30 -15.94
C LYS A 269 -12.94 -6.07 -14.77
N TRP A 270 -11.79 -5.61 -14.28
CA TRP A 270 -11.20 -6.13 -13.05
C TRP A 270 -12.02 -5.74 -11.82
N VAL A 271 -12.28 -6.72 -10.95
CA VAL A 271 -13.01 -6.58 -9.69
C VAL A 271 -12.07 -6.93 -8.54
N LEU A 272 -12.09 -6.14 -7.47
CA LEU A 272 -11.27 -6.37 -6.28
C LEU A 272 -11.84 -7.55 -5.49
N ASP A 273 -11.02 -8.58 -5.35
CA ASP A 273 -11.23 -9.78 -4.52
C ASP A 273 -12.69 -10.25 -4.36
N PRO A 274 -13.40 -10.56 -5.46
CA PRO A 274 -14.79 -10.98 -5.38
C PRO A 274 -14.97 -12.45 -4.94
N VAL A 275 -13.87 -13.18 -4.72
CA VAL A 275 -13.90 -14.61 -4.36
C VAL A 275 -13.65 -14.82 -2.88
N LEU A 276 -12.63 -14.15 -2.31
CA LEU A 276 -12.24 -14.36 -0.90
C LEU A 276 -12.78 -13.27 0.03
N HIS A 277 -13.29 -12.15 -0.50
CA HIS A 277 -13.90 -11.07 0.30
C HIS A 277 -12.97 -10.51 1.41
N THR A 278 -11.66 -10.59 1.19
CA THR A 278 -10.61 -10.23 2.14
C THR A 278 -10.69 -8.76 2.55
N PHE A 279 -11.07 -7.90 1.61
CA PHE A 279 -11.11 -6.44 1.78
C PHE A 279 -12.46 -5.89 2.24
N ASP A 280 -13.53 -6.71 2.25
CA ASP A 280 -14.89 -6.23 2.52
C ASP A 280 -15.00 -5.53 3.87
N ASN A 281 -14.38 -6.09 4.92
CA ASN A 281 -14.40 -5.50 6.26
C ASN A 281 -13.61 -4.19 6.32
N LEU A 282 -12.46 -4.12 5.64
CA LEU A 282 -11.67 -2.90 5.57
C LEU A 282 -12.47 -1.79 4.87
N ILE A 283 -13.06 -2.10 3.71
CA ILE A 283 -13.88 -1.14 2.95
C ILE A 283 -15.06 -0.66 3.78
N ALA A 284 -15.81 -1.58 4.38
CA ALA A 284 -16.97 -1.24 5.18
C ALA A 284 -16.60 -0.42 6.44
N ASP A 285 -15.45 -0.71 7.07
CA ASP A 285 -14.97 0.05 8.24
C ASP A 285 -14.56 1.47 7.85
N LEU A 286 -13.85 1.63 6.73
CA LEU A 286 -13.52 2.95 6.19
C LEU A 286 -14.80 3.74 5.84
N GLU A 287 -15.78 3.09 5.18
CA GLU A 287 -17.06 3.73 4.82
C GLU A 287 -17.83 4.21 6.05
N LYS A 288 -17.93 3.36 7.07
CA LYS A 288 -18.57 3.70 8.34
C LYS A 288 -17.89 4.88 9.05
N ASN A 289 -16.59 5.05 8.83
CA ASN A 289 -15.81 6.15 9.36
C ASN A 289 -15.72 7.38 8.42
N GLY A 290 -16.57 7.46 7.39
CA GLY A 290 -16.74 8.65 6.56
C GLY A 290 -15.90 8.68 5.28
N TYR A 291 -15.32 7.55 4.89
CA TYR A 291 -14.91 7.35 3.50
C TYR A 291 -16.11 6.97 2.63
N GLU A 292 -16.00 7.20 1.33
CA GLU A 292 -17.02 6.95 0.34
C GLU A 292 -16.31 6.51 -0.95
N GLN A 293 -16.71 5.36 -1.48
CA GLN A 293 -16.17 4.85 -2.75
C GLN A 293 -16.36 5.86 -3.88
N GLU A 294 -15.37 5.93 -4.79
CA GLU A 294 -15.30 6.86 -5.92
C GLU A 294 -15.24 8.36 -5.53
N LYS A 295 -15.11 8.68 -4.24
CA LYS A 295 -14.93 10.05 -3.74
C LYS A 295 -13.62 10.23 -2.98
N ASN A 296 -13.37 9.41 -1.97
CA ASN A 296 -12.16 9.46 -1.17
C ASN A 296 -11.69 8.06 -0.75
N LEU A 297 -12.38 7.01 -1.19
CA LEU A 297 -11.94 5.63 -1.17
C LEU A 297 -11.96 5.09 -2.60
N PHE A 298 -10.85 4.55 -3.04
CA PHE A 298 -10.66 4.04 -4.39
C PHE A 298 -10.07 2.64 -4.32
N LEU A 299 -10.43 1.82 -5.30
CA LEU A 299 -9.94 0.46 -5.42
C LEU A 299 -9.04 0.37 -6.66
N PHE A 300 -7.99 -0.43 -6.58
CA PHE A 300 -7.10 -0.69 -7.70
C PHE A 300 -7.00 -2.20 -7.99
N PRO A 301 -8.05 -2.83 -8.53
CA PRO A 301 -7.92 -4.18 -9.05
C PRO A 301 -7.14 -4.17 -10.37
N TYR A 302 -6.30 -5.18 -10.60
CA TYR A 302 -5.40 -5.24 -11.74
C TYR A 302 -5.11 -6.69 -12.17
N GLU A 303 -4.51 -6.84 -13.35
CA GLU A 303 -3.97 -8.12 -13.82
C GLU A 303 -2.74 -8.50 -13.00
N TRP A 304 -2.97 -9.20 -11.90
CA TRP A 304 -1.92 -9.54 -10.94
C TRP A 304 -0.90 -10.54 -11.48
N ARG A 305 -1.17 -11.23 -12.60
CA ARG A 305 -0.20 -12.15 -13.22
C ARG A 305 0.96 -11.41 -13.90
N ASP A 306 0.74 -10.16 -14.29
CA ASP A 306 1.72 -9.33 -14.97
C ASP A 306 2.73 -8.74 -13.96
N SER A 307 3.89 -8.30 -14.46
CA SER A 307 4.96 -7.73 -13.64
C SER A 307 4.49 -6.53 -12.83
N ASN A 308 4.96 -6.43 -11.59
CA ASN A 308 4.76 -5.27 -10.73
C ASN A 308 5.32 -3.98 -11.36
N VAL A 309 6.35 -4.07 -12.23
CA VAL A 309 6.90 -2.93 -12.98
C VAL A 309 5.88 -2.35 -13.97
N GLU A 310 5.13 -3.21 -14.66
CA GLU A 310 4.10 -2.75 -15.61
C GLU A 310 2.85 -2.28 -14.87
N ASN A 311 2.45 -3.01 -13.83
CA ASN A 311 1.32 -2.62 -12.99
C ASN A 311 1.58 -1.30 -12.24
N ALA A 312 2.83 -0.95 -11.91
CA ALA A 312 3.17 0.32 -11.27
C ALA A 312 2.87 1.53 -12.18
N LYS A 313 2.92 1.35 -13.51
CA LYS A 313 2.52 2.39 -14.48
C LYS A 313 1.00 2.55 -14.51
N LEU A 314 0.26 1.45 -14.35
CA LEU A 314 -1.21 1.50 -14.22
C LEU A 314 -1.63 2.14 -12.88
N LEU A 315 -0.87 1.88 -11.81
CA LEU A 315 -1.05 2.52 -10.50
C LEU A 315 -0.86 4.03 -10.61
N GLN A 316 0.20 4.48 -11.29
CA GLN A 316 0.40 5.90 -11.59
C GLN A 316 -0.81 6.52 -12.32
N GLN A 317 -1.30 5.87 -13.38
CA GLN A 317 -2.47 6.35 -14.12
C GLN A 317 -3.71 6.46 -13.24
N LYS A 318 -3.92 5.49 -12.34
CA LYS A 318 -5.04 5.54 -11.39
C LYS A 318 -4.90 6.69 -10.41
N ILE A 319 -3.69 6.94 -9.91
CA ILE A 319 -3.41 8.06 -8.99
C ILE A 319 -3.63 9.40 -9.70
N ASP A 320 -3.18 9.55 -10.95
CA ASP A 320 -3.42 10.75 -11.75
C ASP A 320 -4.91 10.99 -12.03
N GLU A 321 -5.69 9.93 -12.29
CA GLU A 321 -7.16 10.01 -12.40
C GLU A 321 -7.77 10.55 -11.09
N ILE A 322 -7.36 10.00 -9.94
CA ILE A 322 -7.85 10.42 -8.62
C ILE A 322 -7.49 11.89 -8.38
N LYS A 323 -6.25 12.30 -8.63
CA LYS A 323 -5.81 13.70 -8.43
C LYS A 323 -6.62 14.68 -9.27
N GLN A 324 -6.90 14.33 -10.52
CA GLN A 324 -7.72 15.15 -11.42
C GLN A 324 -9.17 15.21 -10.93
N LEU A 325 -9.76 14.06 -10.59
CA LEU A 325 -11.15 13.95 -10.11
C LEU A 325 -11.37 14.70 -8.79
N ARG A 326 -10.37 14.66 -7.90
CA ARG A 326 -10.47 15.20 -6.54
C ARG A 326 -9.95 16.60 -6.39
N HIS A 327 -9.25 17.13 -7.41
CA HIS A 327 -8.47 18.36 -7.29
C HIS A 327 -7.59 18.34 -6.04
N TRP A 328 -6.90 17.23 -5.82
CA TRP A 328 -6.09 16.98 -4.63
C TRP A 328 -4.75 16.36 -5.04
N PRO A 329 -3.61 16.75 -4.42
CA PRO A 329 -2.30 16.42 -4.99
C PRO A 329 -1.77 15.03 -4.60
N LYS A 330 -2.32 14.39 -3.56
CA LYS A 330 -1.77 13.18 -2.95
C LYS A 330 -2.82 12.11 -2.66
N VAL A 331 -2.39 10.87 -2.49
CA VAL A 331 -3.21 9.75 -2.00
C VAL A 331 -2.47 8.98 -0.90
N ASP A 332 -3.23 8.26 -0.07
CA ASP A 332 -2.72 7.22 0.82
C ASP A 332 -2.93 5.85 0.18
N ILE A 333 -1.96 4.95 0.31
CA ILE A 333 -2.06 3.57 -0.20
C ILE A 333 -2.15 2.58 0.95
N VAL A 334 -3.16 1.70 0.90
CA VAL A 334 -3.25 0.50 1.73
C VAL A 334 -3.06 -0.71 0.83
N ALA A 335 -1.94 -1.40 1.00
CA ALA A 335 -1.52 -2.47 0.11
C ALA A 335 -1.33 -3.80 0.87
N HIS A 336 -1.87 -4.89 0.32
CA HIS A 336 -1.76 -6.22 0.94
C HIS A 336 -0.82 -7.13 0.16
N SER A 337 -0.04 -7.94 0.89
CA SER A 337 0.83 -8.96 0.32
C SER A 337 1.73 -8.38 -0.78
N MET A 338 1.72 -8.99 -1.97
CA MET A 338 2.42 -8.52 -3.17
C MET A 338 2.10 -7.07 -3.58
N GLY A 339 0.88 -6.59 -3.30
CA GLY A 339 0.47 -5.22 -3.62
C GLY A 339 1.36 -4.16 -2.97
N GLY A 340 1.99 -4.48 -1.83
CA GLY A 340 2.97 -3.60 -1.20
C GLY A 340 4.26 -3.46 -2.01
N LEU A 341 4.71 -4.53 -2.68
CA LEU A 341 5.85 -4.47 -3.60
C LEU A 341 5.52 -3.65 -4.85
N LEU A 342 4.29 -3.75 -5.35
CA LEU A 342 3.78 -2.93 -6.44
C LEU A 342 3.76 -1.43 -6.09
N ALA A 343 3.24 -1.08 -4.91
CA ALA A 343 3.24 0.30 -4.43
C ALA A 343 4.66 0.84 -4.25
N ARG A 344 5.56 0.02 -3.70
CA ARG A 344 7.00 0.35 -3.59
C ARG A 344 7.65 0.58 -4.94
N GLU A 345 7.41 -0.30 -5.93
CA GLU A 345 7.95 -0.12 -7.28
C GLU A 345 7.56 1.24 -7.85
N TYR A 346 6.31 1.69 -7.66
CA TYR A 346 5.93 3.04 -8.10
C TYR A 346 6.69 4.14 -7.35
N ILE A 347 6.78 4.08 -6.02
CA ILE A 347 7.45 5.09 -5.19
C ILE A 347 8.95 5.19 -5.49
N GLU A 348 9.60 4.05 -5.68
CA GLU A 348 11.05 3.93 -5.89
C GLU A 348 11.45 4.07 -7.38
N SER A 349 10.46 4.28 -8.27
CA SER A 349 10.67 4.47 -9.71
C SER A 349 11.23 5.86 -10.05
N SER A 350 11.85 5.98 -11.23
CA SER A 350 12.33 7.28 -11.74
C SER A 350 11.20 8.22 -12.20
N TYR A 351 9.97 7.73 -12.29
CA TYR A 351 8.79 8.48 -12.72
C TYR A 351 7.80 8.72 -11.59
N TYR A 352 8.18 8.44 -10.34
CA TYR A 352 7.35 8.71 -9.17
C TYR A 352 6.92 10.18 -9.12
N GLY A 353 5.61 10.41 -9.05
CA GLY A 353 5.01 11.75 -9.09
C GLY A 353 5.11 12.55 -7.80
N ASN A 354 5.72 12.01 -6.74
CA ASN A 354 5.68 12.57 -5.38
C ASN A 354 4.24 12.84 -4.90
N ASP A 355 3.34 11.90 -5.20
CA ASP A 355 1.89 11.99 -5.01
C ASP A 355 1.32 10.90 -4.11
N ILE A 356 2.18 10.20 -3.37
CA ILE A 356 1.78 9.35 -2.24
C ILE A 356 2.17 10.04 -0.95
N ASP A 357 1.26 10.09 0.02
CA ASP A 357 1.53 10.62 1.35
C ASP A 357 1.88 9.52 2.35
N GLN A 358 0.98 8.55 2.51
CA GLN A 358 1.22 7.36 3.33
C GLN A 358 1.23 6.08 2.50
N LEU A 359 2.11 5.15 2.88
CA LEU A 359 2.08 3.76 2.45
C LEU A 359 1.86 2.87 3.67
N ILE A 360 0.76 2.13 3.69
CA ILE A 360 0.47 1.11 4.69
C ILE A 360 0.53 -0.25 3.99
N THR A 361 1.50 -1.08 4.38
CA THR A 361 1.61 -2.46 3.87
C THR A 361 1.10 -3.49 4.86
N LEU A 362 0.42 -4.51 4.38
CA LEU A 362 -0.19 -5.58 5.18
C LEU A 362 0.44 -6.92 4.78
N GLY A 363 1.36 -7.44 5.60
CA GLY A 363 2.02 -8.74 5.36
C GLY A 363 2.87 -8.77 4.08
N THR A 364 3.41 -7.65 3.63
CA THR A 364 4.17 -7.61 2.37
C THR A 364 5.51 -8.34 2.50
N PRO A 365 5.86 -9.26 1.57
CA PRO A 365 7.12 -9.99 1.61
C PRO A 365 8.30 -9.13 1.14
N GLN A 366 8.81 -8.25 2.01
CA GLN A 366 9.85 -7.28 1.64
C GLN A 366 11.16 -7.94 1.15
N LEU A 367 11.44 -9.19 1.56
CA LEU A 367 12.57 -9.99 1.07
C LEU A 367 12.13 -11.23 0.27
N GLY A 368 10.85 -11.33 -0.09
CA GLY A 368 10.23 -12.44 -0.80
C GLY A 368 9.68 -13.53 0.14
N ALA A 369 8.87 -14.43 -0.41
CA ALA A 369 8.19 -15.49 0.32
C ALA A 369 8.67 -16.87 -0.16
N PRO A 370 9.32 -17.69 0.67
CA PRO A 370 9.84 -18.99 0.26
C PRO A 370 8.78 -19.92 -0.35
N GLU A 371 7.52 -19.81 0.08
CA GLU A 371 6.40 -20.54 -0.52
C GLU A 371 6.30 -20.40 -2.06
N SER A 372 6.66 -19.23 -2.61
CA SER A 372 6.65 -18.98 -4.06
C SER A 372 7.58 -19.93 -4.84
N TYR A 373 8.60 -20.51 -4.20
CA TYR A 373 9.49 -21.50 -4.80
C TYR A 373 8.74 -22.75 -5.28
N LEU A 374 7.75 -23.23 -4.50
CA LEU A 374 6.97 -24.41 -4.87
C LEU A 374 6.12 -24.16 -6.12
N ARG A 375 5.50 -22.96 -6.18
CA ARG A 375 4.71 -22.53 -7.33
C ARG A 375 5.60 -22.31 -8.54
N TRP A 376 6.76 -21.68 -8.37
CA TRP A 376 7.70 -21.44 -9.46
C TRP A 376 8.27 -22.74 -10.03
N GLU A 377 8.82 -23.64 -9.22
CA GLU A 377 9.51 -24.84 -9.72
C GLU A 377 8.57 -25.95 -10.22
N ARG A 378 7.30 -25.94 -9.81
CA ARG A 378 6.37 -27.04 -10.10
C ARG A 378 4.90 -26.66 -10.29
N GLY A 379 4.49 -25.46 -9.89
CA GLY A 379 3.09 -25.02 -9.94
C GLY A 379 2.23 -25.68 -8.85
N ILE A 380 2.79 -25.90 -7.66
CA ILE A 380 2.09 -26.48 -6.50
C ILE A 380 2.28 -25.60 -5.26
N GLY A 381 1.44 -25.81 -4.25
CA GLY A 381 1.59 -25.27 -2.90
C GLY A 381 1.09 -26.25 -1.82
N LEU A 382 1.05 -25.80 -0.58
CA LEU A 382 0.48 -26.58 0.54
C LEU A 382 -1.05 -26.44 0.58
N PRO A 383 -1.79 -27.47 1.01
CA PRO A 383 -3.25 -27.50 0.92
C PRO A 383 -3.91 -26.52 1.91
N SER A 384 -4.14 -25.29 1.45
CA SER A 384 -5.01 -24.27 2.06
C SER A 384 -6.19 -23.97 1.13
N LEU A 385 -7.24 -23.30 1.64
CA LEU A 385 -8.40 -22.95 0.81
C LEU A 385 -7.97 -22.12 -0.41
N GLN A 386 -7.10 -21.14 -0.18
CA GLN A 386 -6.57 -20.28 -1.24
C GLN A 386 -5.72 -21.06 -2.24
N GLU A 387 -4.87 -21.99 -1.79
CA GLU A 387 -4.02 -22.75 -2.71
C GLU A 387 -4.83 -23.71 -3.58
N ILE A 388 -5.88 -24.33 -3.03
CA ILE A 388 -6.78 -25.19 -3.82
C ILE A 388 -7.51 -24.35 -4.88
N LEU A 389 -8.00 -23.15 -4.52
CA LEU A 389 -8.60 -22.23 -5.48
C LEU A 389 -7.61 -21.78 -6.55
N PHE A 390 -6.40 -21.36 -6.15
CA PHE A 390 -5.31 -21.00 -7.06
C PHE A 390 -5.05 -22.13 -8.04
N SER A 391 -4.83 -23.36 -7.53
CA SER A 391 -4.57 -24.54 -8.35
C SER A 391 -5.70 -24.81 -9.35
N LYS A 392 -6.96 -24.71 -8.94
CA LYS A 392 -8.10 -24.93 -9.83
C LYS A 392 -8.28 -23.84 -10.88
N GLN A 393 -8.11 -22.57 -10.52
CA GLN A 393 -8.13 -21.46 -11.48
C GLN A 393 -6.99 -21.59 -12.49
N MET A 394 -5.78 -21.93 -12.03
CA MET A 394 -4.64 -22.18 -12.90
C MET A 394 -4.90 -23.33 -13.89
N LEU A 395 -5.51 -24.43 -13.44
CA LEU A 395 -5.88 -25.55 -14.31
C LEU A 395 -6.91 -25.15 -15.37
N LEU A 396 -7.89 -24.31 -15.01
CA LEU A 396 -8.84 -23.74 -15.97
C LEU A 396 -8.10 -22.96 -17.07
N TRP A 397 -7.17 -22.09 -16.69
CA TRP A 397 -6.41 -21.28 -17.64
C TRP A 397 -5.44 -22.11 -18.49
N VAL A 398 -4.78 -23.11 -17.89
CA VAL A 398 -3.91 -24.06 -18.59
C VAL A 398 -4.68 -24.72 -19.73
N GLU A 399 -5.88 -25.24 -19.45
CA GLU A 399 -6.71 -25.92 -20.47
C GLU A 399 -7.23 -24.94 -21.53
N HIS A 400 -7.73 -23.77 -21.13
CA HIS A 400 -8.29 -22.76 -22.03
C HIS A 400 -7.25 -22.07 -22.93
N ASP A 401 -6.02 -21.92 -22.45
CA ASP A 401 -4.92 -21.32 -23.22
C ASP A 401 -4.09 -22.39 -23.97
N GLY A 402 -4.36 -23.68 -23.74
CA GLY A 402 -3.73 -24.78 -24.47
C GLY A 402 -2.31 -25.12 -23.99
N TYR A 403 -2.01 -24.90 -22.71
CA TYR A 403 -0.76 -25.33 -22.09
C TYR A 403 -0.84 -26.78 -21.60
N ASN A 404 0.31 -27.45 -21.46
CA ASN A 404 0.33 -28.85 -21.03
C ASN A 404 0.10 -29.01 -19.52
N ASP A 405 0.66 -28.09 -18.73
CA ASP A 405 0.58 -28.09 -17.28
C ASP A 405 0.79 -26.67 -16.71
N THR A 406 0.57 -26.54 -15.40
CA THR A 406 0.72 -25.27 -14.67
C THR A 406 2.13 -24.70 -14.75
N PHE A 407 3.16 -25.55 -14.78
CA PHE A 407 4.55 -25.09 -14.90
C PHE A 407 4.79 -24.42 -16.26
N ASP A 408 4.32 -25.03 -17.35
CA ASP A 408 4.42 -24.46 -18.69
C ASP A 408 3.65 -23.15 -18.78
N TYR A 409 2.49 -23.04 -18.12
CA TYR A 409 1.73 -21.79 -18.06
C TYR A 409 2.50 -20.69 -17.34
N ILE A 410 3.00 -20.97 -16.13
CA ILE A 410 3.74 -20.01 -15.29
C ILE A 410 4.94 -19.43 -16.02
N HIS A 411 5.64 -20.23 -16.83
CA HIS A 411 6.87 -19.80 -17.52
C HIS A 411 6.63 -19.23 -18.93
N ASN A 412 5.64 -19.73 -19.67
CA ASN A 412 5.46 -19.36 -21.08
C ASN A 412 4.39 -18.27 -21.31
N ARG A 413 3.40 -18.10 -20.41
CA ARG A 413 2.50 -16.92 -20.37
C ARG A 413 3.16 -15.68 -19.74
N PRO A 414 4.42 -15.80 -19.31
CA PRO A 414 4.87 -15.73 -17.91
C PRO A 414 3.91 -15.12 -16.87
N ILE A 415 3.86 -15.71 -15.68
CA ILE A 415 3.35 -15.05 -14.45
C ILE A 415 4.54 -14.38 -13.76
N SER A 416 4.96 -13.23 -14.29
CA SER A 416 6.17 -12.53 -13.82
C SER A 416 6.08 -12.14 -12.35
N SER A 417 4.90 -11.74 -11.88
CA SER A 417 4.68 -11.37 -10.48
C SER A 417 4.98 -12.50 -9.49
N LEU A 418 4.82 -13.76 -9.89
CA LEU A 418 5.21 -14.91 -9.06
C LEU A 418 6.73 -15.03 -8.94
N GLN A 419 7.48 -14.75 -10.01
CA GLN A 419 8.94 -14.65 -9.95
C GLN A 419 9.38 -13.53 -9.00
N GLU A 420 8.65 -12.42 -9.04
CA GLU A 420 8.91 -11.22 -8.24
C GLU A 420 8.59 -11.38 -6.75
N LEU A 421 7.98 -12.52 -6.36
CA LEU A 421 7.78 -12.93 -4.98
C LEU A 421 8.88 -13.86 -4.43
N LEU A 422 9.77 -14.38 -5.29
CA LEU A 422 10.84 -15.29 -4.85
C LEU A 422 11.82 -14.61 -3.88
N PRO A 423 12.34 -15.31 -2.87
CA PRO A 423 13.26 -14.68 -1.92
C PRO A 423 14.59 -14.22 -2.54
N VAL A 424 15.14 -13.15 -1.96
CA VAL A 424 16.46 -12.58 -2.31
C VAL A 424 17.54 -12.88 -1.26
N TYR A 425 17.38 -13.99 -0.53
CA TYR A 425 18.30 -14.49 0.50
C TYR A 425 18.48 -16.01 0.40
N ASP A 426 19.32 -16.58 1.26
CA ASP A 426 19.58 -18.02 1.27
C ASP A 426 18.42 -18.79 1.90
N TYR A 427 17.66 -19.57 1.12
CA TYR A 427 16.52 -20.37 1.61
C TYR A 427 16.54 -21.84 1.15
N LEU A 428 17.56 -22.28 0.40
CA LEU A 428 17.73 -23.68 -0.01
C LEU A 428 18.91 -24.31 0.73
N PHE A 429 18.63 -25.22 1.65
CA PHE A 429 19.62 -26.01 2.37
C PHE A 429 19.93 -27.29 1.59
N ASP A 430 21.15 -27.43 1.09
CA ASP A 430 21.58 -28.62 0.36
C ASP A 430 21.95 -29.74 1.35
N ILE A 431 21.16 -30.82 1.36
CA ILE A 431 21.33 -31.92 2.32
C ILE A 431 22.68 -32.62 2.14
N ASP A 432 23.14 -32.79 0.90
CA ASP A 432 24.39 -33.49 0.58
C ASP A 432 25.60 -32.67 1.04
N GLN A 433 25.56 -31.35 0.81
CA GLN A 433 26.63 -30.43 1.22
C GLN A 433 26.54 -30.01 2.69
N LYS A 434 25.39 -30.24 3.34
CA LYS A 434 25.07 -29.83 4.72
C LYS A 434 25.26 -28.33 4.94
N ALA A 435 24.87 -27.53 3.95
CA ALA A 435 25.03 -26.08 3.98
C ALA A 435 23.88 -25.39 3.22
N LEU A 436 23.58 -24.16 3.63
CA LEU A 436 22.76 -23.26 2.82
C LEU A 436 23.50 -22.92 1.52
N ARG A 437 22.79 -22.98 0.40
CA ARG A 437 23.31 -22.48 -0.88
C ARG A 437 23.34 -20.95 -0.83
N ALA A 438 24.44 -20.38 -1.31
CA ALA A 438 24.59 -18.93 -1.40
C ALA A 438 23.83 -18.37 -2.61
N TYR A 439 22.78 -17.59 -2.36
CA TYR A 439 22.05 -16.81 -3.35
C TYR A 439 23.00 -15.87 -4.10
N PRO A 440 22.88 -15.69 -5.44
CA PRO A 440 21.85 -16.26 -6.32
C PRO A 440 22.26 -17.59 -6.99
N ASN A 441 23.33 -18.26 -6.54
CA ASN A 441 23.86 -19.44 -7.25
C ASN A 441 22.95 -20.66 -7.05
N TYR A 442 22.46 -21.25 -8.14
CA TYR A 442 21.49 -22.36 -8.12
C TYR A 442 20.16 -21.99 -7.46
N TYR A 443 19.69 -20.76 -7.71
CA TYR A 443 18.36 -20.28 -7.33
C TYR A 443 17.62 -19.72 -8.55
N PRO A 444 16.28 -19.74 -8.54
CA PRO A 444 15.52 -18.87 -9.41
C PRO A 444 15.70 -17.43 -8.90
N ARG A 445 16.26 -16.57 -9.75
CA ARG A 445 16.67 -15.21 -9.35
C ARG A 445 15.52 -14.21 -9.44
N ASN A 446 15.35 -13.40 -8.41
CA ASN A 446 14.38 -12.30 -8.36
C ASN A 446 15.06 -10.95 -8.58
N GLN A 447 15.30 -10.59 -9.84
CA GLN A 447 15.98 -9.33 -10.17
C GLN A 447 15.16 -8.09 -9.79
N PHE A 448 13.83 -8.19 -9.82
CA PHE A 448 12.92 -7.11 -9.43
C PHE A 448 13.14 -6.72 -7.97
N LEU A 449 13.02 -7.68 -7.06
CA LEU A 449 13.10 -7.41 -5.63
C LEU A 449 14.53 -7.07 -5.19
N GLU A 450 15.55 -7.64 -5.85
CA GLU A 450 16.93 -7.18 -5.72
C GLU A 450 17.06 -5.69 -6.05
N ASN A 451 16.51 -5.23 -7.17
CA ASN A 451 16.60 -3.84 -7.58
C ASN A 451 15.83 -2.92 -6.63
N LEU A 452 14.65 -3.36 -6.19
CA LEU A 452 13.79 -2.61 -5.27
C LEU A 452 14.48 -2.42 -3.91
N ASN A 453 15.02 -3.49 -3.32
CA ASN A 453 15.71 -3.42 -2.03
C ASN A 453 17.06 -2.69 -2.07
N ASN A 454 17.58 -2.37 -3.26
CA ASN A 454 18.76 -1.54 -3.45
C ASN A 454 18.45 -0.04 -3.64
N LYS A 455 17.17 0.39 -3.61
CA LYS A 455 16.74 1.77 -3.95
C LYS A 455 15.78 2.42 -2.93
N LEU A 456 16.05 2.20 -1.64
CA LEU A 456 15.14 2.60 -0.57
C LEU A 456 14.98 4.12 -0.37
N ASP A 457 15.87 4.96 -0.92
CA ASP A 457 15.83 6.43 -0.76
C ASP A 457 14.51 7.06 -1.21
N GLY A 458 13.75 6.39 -2.10
CA GLY A 458 12.42 6.85 -2.52
C GLY A 458 11.40 6.85 -1.37
N LEU A 459 11.54 5.92 -0.43
CA LEU A 459 10.62 5.76 0.70
C LEU A 459 10.74 6.88 1.75
N ASP A 460 11.86 7.60 1.79
CA ASP A 460 12.07 8.73 2.71
C ASP A 460 11.07 9.89 2.51
N LYS A 461 10.34 9.90 1.39
CA LYS A 461 9.36 10.93 1.03
C LYS A 461 7.92 10.59 1.42
N VAL A 462 7.69 9.38 1.91
CA VAL A 462 6.39 8.79 2.20
C VAL A 462 6.37 8.31 3.65
N GLU A 463 5.30 8.57 4.39
CA GLU A 463 5.12 7.98 5.72
C GLU A 463 4.81 6.49 5.57
N PHE A 464 5.77 5.63 5.94
CA PHE A 464 5.72 4.21 5.65
C PHE A 464 5.42 3.39 6.92
N THR A 465 4.27 2.74 6.92
CA THR A 465 3.83 1.81 7.99
C THR A 465 3.77 0.37 7.47
N LYS A 466 4.33 -0.55 8.25
CA LYS A 466 4.20 -2.00 8.03
C LYS A 466 3.32 -2.62 9.10
N ILE A 467 2.21 -3.21 8.70
CA ILE A 467 1.39 -4.09 9.54
C ILE A 467 1.79 -5.53 9.23
N ILE A 468 2.36 -6.19 10.23
CA ILE A 468 3.00 -7.51 10.11
C ILE A 468 2.13 -8.53 10.84
N GLY A 469 1.71 -9.58 10.13
CA GLY A 469 1.02 -10.70 10.76
C GLY A 469 1.99 -11.62 11.48
N LYS A 470 1.58 -12.09 12.66
CA LYS A 470 2.30 -13.11 13.42
C LYS A 470 1.29 -14.06 14.07
N LEU A 471 1.26 -15.31 13.63
CA LEU A 471 0.51 -16.34 14.31
C LEU A 471 1.19 -16.72 15.64
N GLY A 472 0.41 -17.21 16.61
CA GLY A 472 0.91 -17.53 17.95
C GLY A 472 1.87 -18.74 18.02
N ASN A 473 2.04 -19.49 16.93
CA ASN A 473 3.01 -20.57 16.79
C ASN A 473 4.29 -20.06 16.09
N ASN A 474 5.44 -20.47 16.61
CA ASN A 474 6.76 -20.07 16.10
C ASN A 474 7.22 -20.86 14.84
N GLU A 475 6.31 -21.63 14.26
CA GLU A 475 6.52 -22.47 13.08
C GLU A 475 5.28 -22.33 12.20
N SER A 476 5.03 -21.11 11.72
CA SER A 476 3.79 -20.76 11.03
C SER A 476 4.00 -20.45 9.55
N SER A 477 5.16 -19.92 9.16
CA SER A 477 5.49 -19.56 7.78
C SER A 477 6.67 -20.37 7.26
N MET A 478 6.63 -20.71 5.97
CA MET A 478 7.75 -21.37 5.31
C MET A 478 8.94 -20.42 5.18
N ALA A 479 10.10 -20.83 5.68
CA ALA A 479 11.32 -20.04 5.71
C ALA A 479 12.43 -20.61 4.81
N ALA A 480 12.48 -21.93 4.63
CA ALA A 480 13.51 -22.61 3.86
C ALA A 480 13.06 -23.98 3.35
N PHE A 481 13.84 -24.57 2.44
CA PHE A 481 13.69 -25.95 1.98
C PHE A 481 14.99 -26.74 2.12
N ASN A 482 14.90 -27.95 2.67
CA ASN A 482 15.93 -28.98 2.58
C ASN A 482 15.82 -29.62 1.20
N VAL A 483 16.78 -29.35 0.33
CA VAL A 483 16.77 -29.81 -1.06
C VAL A 483 17.78 -30.91 -1.32
N ILE A 484 17.40 -31.82 -2.22
CA ILE A 484 18.25 -32.85 -2.79
C ILE A 484 18.43 -32.62 -4.30
N ASN A 485 19.58 -33.04 -4.83
CA ASN A 485 19.88 -32.97 -6.25
C ASN A 485 19.40 -34.24 -6.96
N ILE A 486 18.18 -34.18 -7.48
CA ILE A 486 17.57 -35.25 -8.29
C ILE A 486 17.05 -34.67 -9.60
N ASP A 487 17.32 -35.37 -10.71
CA ASP A 487 16.80 -34.99 -12.02
C ASP A 487 15.28 -35.26 -12.08
N LYS A 488 14.50 -34.17 -12.16
CA LYS A 488 13.05 -34.18 -12.34
C LYS A 488 12.65 -33.59 -13.70
N GLY A 489 13.57 -33.60 -14.67
CA GLY A 489 13.36 -33.03 -15.99
C GLY A 489 13.30 -31.51 -15.95
N LYS A 490 12.17 -30.94 -16.38
CA LYS A 490 11.96 -29.48 -16.40
C LYS A 490 11.61 -28.89 -15.03
N TYR A 491 11.24 -29.72 -14.05
CA TYR A 491 10.84 -29.27 -12.71
C TYR A 491 12.02 -29.30 -11.75
N TRP A 492 11.96 -28.48 -10.69
CA TRP A 492 12.91 -28.50 -9.58
C TRP A 492 14.37 -28.34 -10.01
N ILE A 493 14.63 -27.54 -11.05
CA ILE A 493 15.96 -27.36 -11.63
C ILE A 493 16.94 -26.71 -10.64
N HIS A 494 16.40 -26.02 -9.63
CA HIS A 494 17.15 -25.41 -8.54
C HIS A 494 17.17 -26.26 -7.26
N GLY A 495 16.62 -27.47 -7.27
CA GLY A 495 16.65 -28.40 -6.13
C GLY A 495 15.26 -28.88 -5.72
N TYR A 496 15.12 -30.19 -5.57
CA TYR A 496 13.87 -30.82 -5.15
C TYR A 496 13.77 -30.81 -3.63
N PRO A 497 12.75 -30.18 -3.00
CA PRO A 497 12.54 -30.28 -1.57
C PRO A 497 12.25 -31.74 -1.19
N ASP A 498 13.02 -32.26 -0.22
CA ASP A 498 13.01 -33.68 0.12
C ASP A 498 11.60 -34.14 0.54
N ASN A 499 11.08 -35.16 -0.14
CA ASN A 499 9.75 -35.74 0.12
C ASN A 499 8.56 -34.75 0.00
N ILE A 500 8.64 -33.66 -0.77
CA ILE A 500 7.52 -32.71 -0.93
C ILE A 500 6.24 -33.33 -1.49
N GLU A 501 6.37 -34.37 -2.32
CA GLU A 501 5.22 -35.10 -2.90
C GLU A 501 4.73 -36.25 -1.99
N SER A 502 5.35 -36.45 -0.83
CA SER A 502 4.97 -37.50 0.13
C SER A 502 3.79 -37.04 1.00
N ILE A 503 2.90 -37.99 1.31
CA ILE A 503 1.83 -37.82 2.31
C ILE A 503 2.32 -37.98 3.75
N ILE A 504 3.60 -38.33 3.96
CA ILE A 504 4.24 -38.51 5.26
C ILE A 504 5.58 -37.76 5.31
N GLY A 505 5.93 -37.20 6.46
CA GLY A 505 7.18 -36.47 6.68
C GLY A 505 7.01 -34.96 6.76
N ASP A 506 8.14 -34.25 6.93
CA ASP A 506 8.22 -32.78 7.02
C ASP A 506 8.23 -32.07 5.66
N LYS A 507 8.16 -32.85 4.56
CA LYS A 507 8.18 -32.38 3.16
C LYS A 507 9.42 -31.54 2.82
N GLY A 508 10.49 -31.67 3.62
CA GLY A 508 11.71 -30.89 3.46
C GLY A 508 11.51 -29.41 3.73
N ILE A 509 10.50 -29.01 4.50
CA ILE A 509 10.16 -27.60 4.76
C ILE A 509 10.74 -27.16 6.11
N GLY A 510 11.50 -26.08 6.08
CA GLY A 510 11.92 -25.34 7.28
C GLY A 510 10.90 -24.24 7.61
N TRP A 511 10.43 -24.21 8.85
CA TRP A 511 9.42 -23.26 9.33
C TRP A 511 10.04 -22.17 10.21
N SER A 512 9.41 -21.00 10.22
CA SER A 512 9.69 -19.90 11.15
C SER A 512 8.40 -19.20 11.58
N ASP A 513 8.51 -18.26 12.52
CA ASP A 513 7.44 -17.31 12.84
C ASP A 513 7.04 -16.50 11.59
N GLY A 514 5.75 -16.20 11.50
CA GLY A 514 5.14 -15.38 10.45
C GLY A 514 3.62 -15.49 10.42
N ASP A 515 3.02 -15.03 9.33
CA ASP A 515 1.57 -14.95 9.15
C ASP A 515 0.94 -16.17 8.44
N GLY A 516 1.70 -17.23 8.18
CA GLY A 516 1.26 -18.39 7.39
C GLY A 516 1.82 -18.42 5.97
N THR A 517 2.28 -17.27 5.45
CA THR A 517 2.81 -17.12 4.09
C THR A 517 4.17 -16.43 4.11
N VAL A 518 4.28 -15.32 4.84
CA VAL A 518 5.47 -14.48 4.88
C VAL A 518 6.16 -14.66 6.24
N PRO A 519 7.45 -15.05 6.26
CA PRO A 519 8.27 -15.03 7.46
C PRO A 519 8.42 -13.61 8.03
N ILE A 520 8.48 -13.46 9.36
CA ILE A 520 8.66 -12.15 10.01
C ILE A 520 9.91 -11.43 9.49
N ASP A 521 11.03 -12.15 9.33
CA ASP A 521 12.27 -11.56 8.85
C ASP A 521 12.13 -10.98 7.43
N SER A 522 11.31 -11.62 6.59
CA SER A 522 10.99 -11.08 5.26
C SER A 522 10.07 -9.87 5.35
N ALA A 523 9.02 -9.91 6.19
CA ALA A 523 8.13 -8.76 6.39
C ALA A 523 8.86 -7.53 6.99
N LYS A 524 9.86 -7.77 7.84
CA LYS A 524 10.68 -6.73 8.49
C LYS A 524 11.86 -6.24 7.67
N GLY A 525 12.22 -6.91 6.58
CA GLY A 525 13.55 -6.80 5.95
C GLY A 525 13.98 -5.44 5.39
N ILE A 526 13.13 -4.40 5.46
CA ILE A 526 13.48 -3.00 5.13
C ILE A 526 13.02 -2.06 6.24
N ALA A 527 13.63 -0.88 6.37
CA ALA A 527 13.21 0.12 7.34
C ALA A 527 11.82 0.72 7.01
N SER A 528 11.13 1.21 8.03
CA SER A 528 9.85 1.93 7.94
C SER A 528 9.70 2.89 9.12
N ASP A 529 8.81 3.88 9.03
CA ASP A 529 8.55 4.83 10.12
C ASP A 529 7.79 4.17 11.29
N GLN A 530 6.97 3.15 10.99
CA GLN A 530 6.23 2.39 11.99
C GLN A 530 6.08 0.92 11.62
N GLU A 531 6.32 0.04 12.60
CA GLU A 531 6.01 -1.39 12.51
C GLU A 531 4.94 -1.74 13.54
N ILE A 532 3.89 -2.43 13.10
CA ILE A 532 2.79 -2.90 13.95
C ILE A 532 2.63 -4.40 13.74
N GLU A 533 2.95 -5.19 14.76
CA GLU A 533 2.70 -6.64 14.74
C GLU A 533 1.29 -6.96 15.25
N ILE A 534 0.55 -7.79 14.52
CA ILE A 534 -0.78 -8.25 14.93
C ILE A 534 -0.92 -9.77 14.82
N ASN A 535 -1.71 -10.36 15.72
CA ASN A 535 -2.02 -11.79 15.65
C ASN A 535 -3.09 -12.07 14.60
N SER A 536 -2.64 -12.34 13.37
CA SER A 536 -3.49 -12.64 12.22
C SER A 536 -2.75 -13.52 11.23
N SER A 537 -3.51 -14.37 10.53
CA SER A 537 -3.02 -15.02 9.32
C SER A 537 -2.94 -14.03 8.16
N HIS A 538 -2.12 -14.36 7.16
CA HIS A 538 -1.80 -13.51 6.01
C HIS A 538 -3.06 -12.99 5.31
N GLN A 539 -4.00 -13.88 4.99
CA GLN A 539 -5.25 -13.52 4.31
C GLN A 539 -6.18 -12.69 5.19
N LYS A 540 -6.13 -12.82 6.51
CA LYS A 540 -7.05 -12.09 7.40
C LYS A 540 -6.56 -10.67 7.72
N LEU A 541 -5.35 -10.29 7.31
CA LEU A 541 -4.74 -9.02 7.68
C LEU A 541 -5.59 -7.79 7.34
N PRO A 542 -6.15 -7.63 6.11
CA PRO A 542 -6.95 -6.43 5.79
C PRO A 542 -8.19 -6.30 6.68
N SER A 543 -8.83 -7.41 7.01
CA SER A 543 -9.97 -7.44 7.92
C SER A 543 -9.59 -7.25 9.39
N LYS A 544 -8.52 -7.90 9.86
CA LYS A 544 -8.08 -7.86 11.27
C LYS A 544 -7.39 -6.56 11.66
N ALA A 545 -6.87 -5.82 10.69
CA ALA A 545 -6.18 -4.56 10.90
C ALA A 545 -7.05 -3.34 10.57
N SER A 546 -8.35 -3.48 10.25
CA SER A 546 -9.16 -2.38 9.72
C SER A 546 -9.18 -1.14 10.62
N ASP A 547 -9.30 -1.35 11.93
CA ASP A 547 -9.29 -0.31 12.95
C ASP A 547 -7.91 0.36 13.07
N ILE A 548 -6.85 -0.44 13.03
CA ILE A 548 -5.46 0.03 13.03
C ILE A 548 -5.18 0.84 11.76
N ILE A 549 -5.60 0.37 10.59
CA ILE A 549 -5.42 1.05 9.31
C ILE A 549 -6.11 2.42 9.37
N TYR A 550 -7.36 2.48 9.83
CA TYR A 550 -8.06 3.75 10.00
C TYR A 550 -7.36 4.69 10.98
N ASN A 551 -6.81 4.16 12.09
CA ASN A 551 -6.04 4.93 13.05
C ASN A 551 -4.75 5.49 12.44
N VAL A 552 -4.02 4.69 11.67
CA VAL A 552 -2.79 5.16 10.98
C VAL A 552 -3.15 6.26 9.98
N LEU A 553 -4.15 6.02 9.13
CA LEU A 553 -4.58 6.98 8.10
C LEU A 553 -5.04 8.33 8.66
N THR A 554 -5.64 8.36 9.85
CA THR A 554 -6.40 9.53 10.31
C THR A 554 -6.03 10.04 11.70
N ASN A 555 -5.26 9.28 12.49
CA ASN A 555 -5.01 9.49 13.92
C ASN A 555 -6.28 9.52 14.80
N TYR A 556 -7.38 8.91 14.33
CA TYR A 556 -8.61 8.73 15.09
C TYR A 556 -8.91 7.25 15.30
N ASP A 557 -9.54 6.91 16.43
CA ASP A 557 -10.03 5.55 16.65
C ASP A 557 -11.26 5.28 15.76
N SER A 558 -11.35 4.05 15.23
CA SER A 558 -12.51 3.61 14.45
C SER A 558 -13.76 3.50 15.33
N ILE A 559 -14.92 3.82 14.76
CA ILE A 559 -16.22 3.58 15.37
C ILE A 559 -16.58 2.08 15.19
N ALA A 560 -16.08 1.21 16.08
CA ALA A 560 -16.33 -0.25 16.13
C ALA A 560 -17.83 -0.61 15.91
N ASN A 561 -18.28 -1.77 15.42
CA ASN A 561 -17.73 -3.08 15.12
C ASN A 561 -18.42 -3.56 13.81
N ILE A 562 -17.74 -4.24 12.89
CA ILE A 562 -18.36 -4.88 11.71
C ILE A 562 -18.15 -6.38 11.88
N ASP A 563 -19.24 -7.15 11.90
CA ASP A 563 -19.15 -8.61 11.97
C ASP A 563 -18.66 -9.13 10.61
N PRO A 564 -17.49 -9.79 10.55
CA PRO A 564 -16.92 -10.25 9.29
C PRO A 564 -17.79 -11.28 8.60
N LEU A 565 -17.88 -11.22 7.26
CA LEU A 565 -18.13 -12.42 6.49
C LEU A 565 -16.91 -13.33 6.65
N ILE A 566 -17.06 -14.43 7.40
CA ILE A 566 -16.01 -15.43 7.53
C ILE A 566 -16.30 -16.54 6.54
N ILE A 567 -15.41 -16.72 5.57
CA ILE A 567 -15.51 -17.79 4.58
C ILE A 567 -14.78 -19.01 5.13
N HIS A 568 -15.55 -20.05 5.45
CA HIS A 568 -15.03 -21.35 5.88
C HIS A 568 -15.11 -22.39 4.76
N SER A 569 -15.96 -22.15 3.77
CA SER A 569 -16.05 -22.99 2.58
C SER A 569 -16.44 -22.19 1.34
N ILE A 570 -16.04 -22.68 0.18
CA ILE A 570 -16.42 -22.12 -1.13
C ILE A 570 -16.85 -23.27 -2.04
N LEU A 571 -17.98 -23.09 -2.73
CA LEU A 571 -18.31 -23.88 -3.92
C LEU A 571 -17.69 -23.19 -5.14
N PHE A 572 -16.73 -23.83 -5.79
CA PHE A 572 -16.10 -23.35 -7.02
C PHE A 572 -16.59 -24.18 -8.22
N VAL A 573 -17.16 -23.50 -9.22
CA VAL A 573 -17.83 -24.11 -10.38
C VAL A 573 -17.24 -23.58 -11.69
N PRO A 574 -16.06 -24.07 -12.13
CA PRO A 574 -15.50 -23.71 -13.41
C PRO A 574 -16.20 -24.43 -14.57
N VAL A 575 -16.31 -23.71 -15.69
CA VAL A 575 -16.96 -24.17 -16.92
C VAL A 575 -15.92 -24.40 -18.00
N PHE A 576 -15.95 -25.58 -18.60
CA PHE A 576 -15.15 -25.92 -19.77
C PHE A 576 -16.08 -25.99 -20.98
N SER A 577 -15.94 -25.00 -21.86
CA SER A 577 -16.75 -24.73 -23.05
C SER A 577 -17.01 -25.98 -23.93
N PRO A 578 -18.08 -26.01 -24.75
CA PRO A 578 -18.88 -24.85 -25.20
C PRO A 578 -20.29 -24.75 -24.58
N VAL A 579 -20.38 -24.49 -23.29
CA VAL A 579 -21.63 -24.14 -22.61
C VAL A 579 -21.44 -22.87 -21.77
N ASP A 580 -22.54 -22.15 -21.56
CA ASP A 580 -22.68 -21.14 -20.49
C ASP A 580 -23.42 -21.75 -19.30
N ILE A 581 -23.24 -21.20 -18.09
CA ILE A 581 -23.78 -21.80 -16.85
C ILE A 581 -24.80 -20.93 -16.10
N GLN A 582 -25.73 -21.61 -15.43
CA GLN A 582 -26.58 -21.08 -14.37
C GLN A 582 -26.65 -22.10 -13.22
N ILE A 583 -26.53 -21.61 -11.98
CA ILE A 583 -26.71 -22.37 -10.75
C ILE A 583 -27.98 -21.90 -10.05
N ILE A 584 -28.79 -22.86 -9.57
CA ILE A 584 -29.92 -22.60 -8.68
C ILE A 584 -29.63 -23.28 -7.35
N ALA A 585 -29.59 -22.50 -6.28
CA ALA A 585 -29.37 -22.98 -4.92
C ALA A 585 -30.64 -23.64 -4.33
N PRO A 586 -30.53 -24.39 -3.21
CA PRO A 586 -31.66 -25.09 -2.60
C PRO A 586 -32.84 -24.18 -2.20
N ASP A 587 -32.59 -22.90 -1.96
CA ASP A 587 -33.61 -21.88 -1.65
C ASP A 587 -34.29 -21.28 -2.90
N GLY A 588 -33.86 -21.69 -4.10
CA GLY A 588 -34.32 -21.18 -5.40
C GLY A 588 -33.58 -19.94 -5.89
N SER A 589 -32.62 -19.40 -5.13
CA SER A 589 -31.79 -18.26 -5.54
C SER A 589 -30.86 -18.67 -6.68
N ARG A 590 -30.69 -17.80 -7.68
CA ARG A 590 -29.94 -18.10 -8.91
C ARG A 590 -28.66 -17.28 -9.07
N MET A 591 -27.67 -17.88 -9.71
CA MET A 591 -26.43 -17.24 -10.14
C MET A 591 -26.05 -17.69 -11.55
N GLY A 592 -25.49 -16.80 -12.37
CA GLY A 592 -25.02 -17.13 -13.73
C GLY A 592 -25.87 -16.51 -14.84
N LYS A 593 -25.74 -17.01 -16.06
CA LYS A 593 -26.45 -16.47 -17.23
C LYS A 593 -27.95 -16.67 -17.11
N ASN A 594 -28.72 -15.62 -17.38
CA ASN A 594 -30.15 -15.75 -17.61
C ASN A 594 -30.38 -16.15 -19.08
N PHE A 595 -30.68 -17.43 -19.33
CA PHE A 595 -30.86 -17.95 -20.68
C PHE A 595 -32.07 -17.39 -21.43
N GLU A 596 -33.01 -16.72 -20.76
CA GLU A 596 -34.23 -16.15 -21.36
C GLU A 596 -34.01 -14.72 -21.84
N THR A 597 -33.29 -13.92 -21.04
CA THR A 597 -33.09 -12.49 -21.31
C THR A 597 -31.69 -12.15 -21.81
N GLY A 598 -30.73 -13.05 -21.63
CA GLY A 598 -29.30 -12.78 -21.82
C GLY A 598 -28.67 -11.95 -20.69
N GLY A 599 -29.43 -11.59 -19.65
CA GLY A 599 -28.90 -10.91 -18.47
C GLY A 599 -28.08 -11.85 -17.56
N ILE A 600 -27.71 -11.35 -16.38
CA ILE A 600 -27.04 -12.12 -15.33
C ILE A 600 -27.97 -12.22 -14.12
N TYR A 601 -28.16 -13.43 -13.59
CA TYR A 601 -28.70 -13.64 -12.26
C TYR A 601 -27.58 -13.47 -11.23
N ASN A 602 -27.87 -12.71 -10.18
CA ASN A 602 -26.99 -12.48 -9.03
C ASN A 602 -27.85 -12.41 -7.76
N GLU A 603 -28.49 -13.53 -7.42
CA GLU A 603 -29.46 -13.62 -6.32
C GLU A 603 -28.87 -14.33 -5.10
N ILE A 604 -27.74 -15.03 -5.24
CA ILE A 604 -27.06 -15.75 -4.14
C ILE A 604 -26.11 -14.77 -3.42
N PRO A 605 -26.30 -14.47 -2.12
CA PRO A 605 -25.47 -13.51 -1.40
C PRO A 605 -23.98 -13.87 -1.39
N GLY A 606 -23.13 -12.90 -1.73
CA GLY A 606 -21.67 -13.06 -1.77
C GLY A 606 -21.14 -13.95 -2.89
N ALA A 607 -22.01 -14.59 -3.68
CA ALA A 607 -21.56 -15.38 -4.82
C ALA A 607 -21.02 -14.45 -5.93
N TYR A 608 -20.08 -14.96 -6.71
CA TYR A 608 -19.49 -14.25 -7.83
C TYR A 608 -19.58 -15.09 -9.11
N TYR A 609 -19.82 -14.42 -10.23
CA TYR A 609 -19.86 -15.00 -11.56
C TYR A 609 -19.01 -14.13 -12.48
N THR A 610 -18.02 -14.73 -13.14
CA THR A 610 -17.14 -13.99 -14.06
C THR A 610 -17.90 -13.42 -15.24
N GLY A 611 -18.91 -14.14 -15.73
CA GLY A 611 -19.69 -13.76 -16.92
C GLY A 611 -19.42 -14.67 -18.11
N TYR A 612 -20.47 -14.97 -18.87
CA TYR A 612 -20.41 -15.81 -20.08
C TYR A 612 -19.66 -15.15 -21.25
N ASP A 613 -19.34 -13.86 -21.15
CA ASP A 613 -18.53 -13.12 -22.10
C ASP A 613 -17.02 -13.20 -21.80
N THR A 614 -16.65 -13.76 -20.65
CA THR A 614 -15.26 -13.99 -20.29
C THR A 614 -14.73 -15.29 -20.90
N LYS A 615 -13.42 -15.36 -21.11
CA LYS A 615 -12.78 -16.60 -21.58
C LYS A 615 -12.85 -17.72 -20.52
N ASN A 616 -12.80 -17.33 -19.25
CA ASN A 616 -12.71 -18.23 -18.10
C ASN A 616 -14.00 -18.12 -17.27
N GLU A 617 -15.06 -18.75 -17.75
CA GLU A 617 -16.35 -18.72 -17.08
C GLU A 617 -16.34 -19.60 -15.82
N PHE A 618 -16.66 -19.03 -14.66
CA PHE A 618 -16.87 -19.78 -13.42
C PHE A 618 -17.83 -19.06 -12.46
N ILE A 619 -18.38 -19.84 -11.52
CA ILE A 619 -19.16 -19.33 -10.39
C ILE A 619 -18.47 -19.71 -9.07
N THR A 620 -18.41 -18.79 -8.11
CA THR A 620 -18.08 -19.07 -6.71
C THR A 620 -19.27 -18.79 -5.81
N ILE A 621 -19.51 -19.65 -4.82
CA ILE A 621 -20.50 -19.41 -3.76
C ILE A 621 -19.81 -19.55 -2.41
N PRO A 622 -19.63 -18.47 -1.63
CA PRO A 622 -19.06 -18.56 -0.30
C PRO A 622 -20.07 -19.15 0.68
N ASN A 623 -19.58 -19.97 1.62
CA ASN A 623 -20.37 -20.67 2.63
C ASN A 623 -21.66 -21.28 2.08
N PRO A 624 -21.59 -22.13 1.04
CA PRO A 624 -22.77 -22.68 0.40
C PRO A 624 -23.62 -23.47 1.40
N VAL A 625 -24.94 -23.31 1.32
CA VAL A 625 -25.89 -24.10 2.12
C VAL A 625 -25.89 -25.56 1.66
N ASN A 626 -26.13 -26.49 2.58
CA ASN A 626 -26.27 -27.90 2.18
C ASN A 626 -27.63 -28.13 1.49
N GLY A 627 -27.69 -29.10 0.58
CA GLY A 627 -28.88 -29.47 -0.17
C GLY A 627 -28.64 -29.62 -1.68
N GLU A 628 -29.73 -29.78 -2.42
CA GLU A 628 -29.72 -29.99 -3.88
C GLU A 628 -29.54 -28.66 -4.63
N TYR A 629 -28.50 -28.59 -5.45
CA TYR A 629 -28.27 -27.50 -6.40
C TYR A 629 -28.57 -27.99 -7.82
N GLN A 630 -29.20 -27.13 -8.61
CA GLN A 630 -29.39 -27.36 -10.04
C GLN A 630 -28.26 -26.66 -10.81
N VAL A 631 -27.64 -27.40 -11.71
CA VAL A 631 -26.61 -26.93 -12.64
C VAL A 631 -27.21 -26.96 -14.03
N LEU A 632 -27.58 -25.79 -14.53
CA LEU A 632 -28.15 -25.63 -15.86
C LEU A 632 -27.06 -25.13 -16.80
N THR A 633 -27.04 -25.69 -18.00
CA THR A 633 -26.09 -25.31 -19.06
C THR A 633 -26.85 -24.92 -20.32
N GLN A 634 -26.31 -23.99 -21.11
CA GLN A 634 -26.80 -23.65 -22.45
C GLN A 634 -25.64 -23.76 -23.44
N GLY A 635 -25.78 -24.57 -24.49
CA GLY A 635 -24.75 -24.72 -25.51
C GLY A 635 -24.47 -23.44 -26.29
N THR A 636 -23.20 -23.06 -26.40
CA THR A 636 -22.73 -21.93 -27.21
C THR A 636 -22.16 -22.36 -28.55
N ALA A 637 -21.83 -23.65 -28.70
CA ALA A 637 -21.44 -24.30 -29.94
C ALA A 637 -21.66 -25.82 -29.83
N THR A 638 -21.51 -26.55 -30.94
CA THR A 638 -21.53 -28.02 -30.88
C THR A 638 -20.21 -28.56 -30.35
N GLY A 639 -20.24 -29.38 -29.30
CA GLY A 639 -19.04 -29.99 -28.75
C GLY A 639 -19.25 -30.71 -27.43
N ASN A 640 -18.17 -31.31 -26.92
CA ASN A 640 -18.13 -31.85 -25.57
C ASN A 640 -17.89 -30.71 -24.59
N TYR A 641 -18.60 -30.72 -23.46
CA TYR A 641 -18.38 -29.78 -22.38
C TYR A 641 -18.17 -30.51 -21.05
N ARG A 642 -17.64 -29.78 -20.08
CA ARG A 642 -17.55 -30.23 -18.69
C ARG A 642 -17.81 -29.08 -17.74
N VAL A 643 -18.51 -29.35 -16.66
CA VAL A 643 -18.58 -28.48 -15.48
C VAL A 643 -17.99 -29.25 -14.31
N GLU A 644 -17.04 -28.66 -13.61
CA GLU A 644 -16.54 -29.21 -12.35
C GLU A 644 -17.19 -28.46 -11.20
N VAL A 645 -17.65 -29.17 -10.17
CA VAL A 645 -18.29 -28.58 -9.00
C VAL A 645 -17.48 -29.03 -7.79
N SER A 646 -16.75 -28.09 -7.20
CA SER A 646 -15.79 -28.37 -6.12
C SER A 646 -16.22 -27.66 -4.84
N LYS A 647 -16.51 -28.39 -3.77
CA LYS A 647 -16.65 -27.83 -2.43
C LYS A 647 -15.29 -27.87 -1.74
N ILE A 648 -14.80 -26.71 -1.36
CA ILE A 648 -13.53 -26.52 -0.67
C ILE A 648 -13.86 -26.03 0.72
N THR A 649 -13.40 -26.73 1.75
CA THR A 649 -13.66 -26.38 3.16
C THR A 649 -12.35 -26.31 3.93
N GLU A 650 -12.15 -25.25 4.69
CA GLU A 650 -11.00 -25.07 5.57
C GLU A 650 -11.49 -24.80 6.99
N VAL A 651 -10.98 -25.61 7.93
CA VAL A 651 -11.24 -25.40 9.35
C VAL A 651 -10.27 -24.34 9.83
N ASP A 652 -10.80 -23.29 10.47
CA ASP A 652 -10.03 -22.15 10.97
C ASP A 652 -9.22 -22.51 12.23
N VAL A 653 -8.27 -23.43 12.06
CA VAL A 653 -7.28 -23.83 13.06
C VAL A 653 -5.88 -23.60 12.49
N PRO A 654 -4.91 -23.14 13.29
CA PRO A 654 -3.52 -23.01 12.82
C PRO A 654 -2.99 -24.33 12.25
N GLY A 655 -2.57 -24.32 10.99
CA GLY A 655 -2.10 -25.52 10.27
C GLY A 655 -3.20 -26.49 9.81
N GLY A 656 -4.46 -26.06 9.79
CA GLY A 656 -5.55 -26.85 9.22
C GLY A 656 -5.40 -27.02 7.71
N GLU A 657 -5.34 -28.26 7.22
CA GLU A 657 -5.36 -28.52 5.79
C GLU A 657 -6.79 -28.37 5.24
N ALA A 658 -6.91 -27.65 4.13
CA ALA A 658 -8.19 -27.55 3.43
C ALA A 658 -8.55 -28.89 2.77
N LYS A 659 -9.84 -29.20 2.77
CA LYS A 659 -10.42 -30.38 2.13
C LYS A 659 -11.13 -29.98 0.85
N GLU A 660 -11.06 -30.86 -0.13
CA GLU A 660 -11.75 -30.71 -1.41
C GLU A 660 -12.62 -31.93 -1.69
N SER A 661 -13.86 -31.71 -2.12
CA SER A 661 -14.72 -32.71 -2.73
C SER A 661 -15.20 -32.19 -4.08
N THR A 662 -14.94 -32.94 -5.15
CA THR A 662 -15.23 -32.51 -6.53
C THR A 662 -16.08 -33.53 -7.28
N VAL A 663 -17.12 -33.05 -7.95
CA VAL A 663 -17.91 -33.79 -8.93
C VAL A 663 -17.68 -33.20 -10.31
N THR A 664 -17.52 -34.08 -11.30
CA THR A 664 -17.37 -33.68 -12.69
C THR A 664 -18.62 -34.05 -13.49
N LEU A 665 -19.31 -33.03 -14.00
CA LEU A 665 -20.45 -33.18 -14.90
C LEU A 665 -19.97 -33.08 -16.35
N ARG A 666 -20.20 -34.11 -17.15
CA ARG A 666 -19.81 -34.15 -18.57
C ARG A 666 -21.04 -34.25 -19.46
N GLY A 667 -20.95 -33.71 -20.67
CA GLY A 667 -22.02 -33.83 -21.67
C GLY A 667 -21.55 -33.43 -23.06
N THR A 668 -22.48 -33.53 -24.01
CA THR A 668 -22.35 -33.03 -25.38
C THR A 668 -23.48 -32.06 -25.63
N THR A 669 -23.20 -30.93 -26.26
CA THR A 669 -24.21 -29.90 -26.50
C THR A 669 -24.23 -29.47 -27.97
N GLU A 670 -25.31 -28.78 -28.35
CA GLU A 670 -25.46 -28.04 -29.60
C GLU A 670 -25.88 -26.60 -29.26
N LEU A 671 -25.79 -25.69 -30.24
CA LEU A 671 -26.14 -24.29 -30.04
C LEU A 671 -27.56 -24.15 -29.45
N ASP A 672 -27.68 -23.37 -28.39
CA ASP A 672 -28.91 -23.07 -27.63
C ASP A 672 -29.59 -24.25 -26.93
N VAL A 673 -29.03 -25.46 -26.99
CA VAL A 673 -29.55 -26.61 -26.24
C VAL A 673 -29.29 -26.41 -24.75
N ARG A 674 -30.34 -26.59 -23.96
CA ARG A 674 -30.27 -26.51 -22.50
C ARG A 674 -30.28 -27.90 -21.87
N GLU A 675 -29.43 -28.12 -20.89
CA GLU A 675 -29.38 -29.35 -20.09
C GLU A 675 -29.38 -28.97 -18.60
N GLU A 676 -30.11 -29.74 -17.80
CA GLU A 676 -30.14 -29.62 -16.35
C GLU A 676 -29.48 -30.85 -15.73
N LYS A 677 -28.60 -30.62 -14.76
CA LYS A 677 -28.04 -31.64 -13.87
C LYS A 677 -28.22 -31.21 -12.44
N LYS A 678 -28.14 -32.17 -11.52
CA LYS A 678 -28.30 -31.93 -10.09
C LYS A 678 -27.08 -32.43 -9.33
N ILE A 679 -26.68 -31.67 -8.33
CA ILE A 679 -25.63 -32.03 -7.38
C ILE A 679 -26.16 -31.80 -5.96
N GLU A 680 -25.80 -32.69 -5.04
CA GLU A 680 -26.15 -32.57 -3.63
C GLU A 680 -24.90 -32.18 -2.84
N LEU A 681 -24.99 -31.11 -2.04
CA LEU A 681 -24.00 -30.77 -1.03
C LEU A 681 -24.39 -31.41 0.30
N ALA A 682 -23.66 -32.44 0.68
CA ALA A 682 -23.94 -33.20 1.90
C ALA A 682 -23.36 -32.52 3.15
N ASN A 683 -23.89 -32.92 4.32
CA ASN A 683 -23.48 -32.41 5.63
C ASN A 683 -22.06 -32.80 6.05
N ASP A 684 -21.44 -33.76 5.36
CA ASP A 684 -20.06 -34.22 5.59
C ASP A 684 -19.04 -33.54 4.66
N ASP A 685 -19.41 -32.40 4.08
CA ASP A 685 -18.62 -31.62 3.13
C ASP A 685 -18.30 -32.32 1.80
N THR A 686 -19.06 -33.36 1.46
CA THR A 686 -18.98 -34.01 0.16
C THR A 686 -19.93 -33.39 -0.87
N VAL A 687 -19.49 -33.37 -2.12
CA VAL A 687 -20.33 -33.08 -3.30
C VAL A 687 -20.60 -34.40 -4.00
N VAL A 688 -21.87 -34.67 -4.32
CA VAL A 688 -22.25 -35.87 -5.08
C VAL A 688 -23.18 -35.52 -6.23
N ALA A 689 -23.01 -36.16 -7.38
CA ALA A 689 -23.95 -36.03 -8.50
C ALA A 689 -25.25 -36.78 -8.14
N VAL A 690 -26.40 -36.12 -8.34
CA VAL A 690 -27.70 -36.78 -8.22
C VAL A 690 -28.00 -37.42 -9.57
N ASN A 691 -27.76 -38.72 -9.67
CA ASN A 691 -28.17 -39.48 -10.85
C ASN A 691 -29.68 -39.73 -10.77
N GLU A 692 -30.46 -39.07 -11.62
CA GLU A 692 -31.83 -39.49 -11.86
C GLU A 692 -31.83 -40.79 -12.68
N ASP A 693 -32.44 -41.84 -12.15
CA ASP A 693 -32.70 -43.08 -12.89
C ASP A 693 -33.73 -42.78 -13.99
N THR A 694 -33.23 -42.57 -15.21
CA THR A 694 -34.04 -42.26 -16.39
C THR A 694 -34.44 -43.52 -17.18
N LEU A 695 -34.03 -44.72 -16.72
CA LEU A 695 -34.42 -45.97 -17.35
C LEU A 695 -35.70 -46.50 -16.67
N PRO A 696 -36.88 -46.43 -17.32
CA PRO A 696 -38.06 -47.08 -16.76
C PRO A 696 -37.77 -48.58 -16.59
N PRO A 697 -38.16 -49.20 -15.46
CA PRO A 697 -37.91 -50.63 -15.25
C PRO A 697 -38.57 -51.45 -16.37
N ILE A 698 -37.78 -52.22 -17.09
CA ILE A 698 -38.29 -53.10 -18.15
C ILE A 698 -38.77 -54.39 -17.51
N THR A 699 -40.07 -54.48 -17.21
CA THR A 699 -40.66 -55.76 -16.78
C THR A 699 -40.88 -56.66 -17.99
N THR A 700 -40.27 -57.84 -18.01
CA THR A 700 -40.52 -58.86 -19.04
C THR A 700 -41.53 -59.88 -18.54
N LEU A 701 -42.51 -60.22 -19.39
CA LEU A 701 -43.53 -61.24 -19.11
C LEU A 701 -43.19 -62.52 -19.88
N ALA A 702 -42.89 -63.59 -19.16
CA ALA A 702 -42.79 -64.93 -19.72
C ALA A 702 -44.02 -65.74 -19.29
N SER A 703 -44.69 -66.38 -20.25
CA SER A 703 -45.77 -67.34 -19.97
C SER A 703 -45.32 -68.74 -20.34
N ALA A 704 -45.53 -69.71 -19.44
CA ALA A 704 -45.23 -71.11 -19.64
C ALA A 704 -46.49 -71.95 -19.43
N GLY A 705 -46.81 -72.76 -20.43
CA GLY A 705 -47.98 -73.65 -20.45
C GLY A 705 -48.02 -74.41 -21.78
N THR A 706 -48.92 -75.39 -21.91
CA THR A 706 -49.08 -76.14 -23.16
C THR A 706 -49.89 -75.31 -24.16
N ARG A 707 -49.31 -74.94 -25.32
CA ARG A 707 -50.03 -74.19 -26.36
C ARG A 707 -50.96 -75.10 -27.17
N GLY A 708 -52.21 -74.68 -27.31
CA GLY A 708 -53.18 -75.24 -28.26
C GLY A 708 -53.13 -74.55 -29.63
N THR A 709 -54.04 -74.93 -30.51
CA THR A 709 -54.21 -74.30 -31.82
C THR A 709 -54.95 -72.96 -31.69
N GLY A 710 -54.36 -71.88 -32.21
CA GLY A 710 -54.98 -70.54 -32.23
C GLY A 710 -54.54 -69.58 -31.12
N ASP A 711 -53.33 -69.73 -30.58
CA ASP A 711 -52.71 -68.88 -29.54
C ASP A 711 -53.34 -68.94 -28.14
N TRP A 712 -54.08 -70.00 -27.82
CA TRP A 712 -54.59 -70.27 -26.46
C TRP A 712 -53.79 -71.37 -25.77
N TYR A 713 -53.64 -71.29 -24.44
CA TYR A 713 -53.06 -72.37 -23.64
C TYR A 713 -54.13 -73.39 -23.23
N THR A 714 -53.80 -74.67 -23.27
CA THR A 714 -54.69 -75.80 -22.92
C THR A 714 -54.42 -76.39 -21.54
N SER A 715 -53.43 -75.84 -20.83
CA SER A 715 -53.10 -76.16 -19.44
C SER A 715 -53.16 -74.90 -18.57
N ASP A 716 -53.07 -75.07 -17.26
CA ASP A 716 -52.75 -73.96 -16.35
C ASP A 716 -51.48 -73.24 -16.86
N VAL A 717 -51.52 -71.90 -16.83
CA VAL A 717 -50.45 -71.04 -17.33
C VAL A 717 -49.70 -70.45 -16.14
N ALA A 718 -48.41 -70.71 -16.07
CA ALA A 718 -47.52 -70.01 -15.15
C ALA A 718 -47.07 -68.71 -15.81
N ILE A 719 -47.32 -67.58 -15.15
CA ILE A 719 -46.79 -66.28 -15.57
C ILE A 719 -45.62 -65.95 -14.65
N THR A 720 -44.45 -65.71 -15.24
CA THR A 720 -43.28 -65.21 -14.54
C THR A 720 -43.03 -63.78 -14.98
N LEU A 721 -43.08 -62.86 -14.03
CA LEU A 721 -42.69 -61.47 -14.22
C LEU A 721 -41.26 -61.33 -13.69
N SER A 722 -40.36 -60.84 -14.53
CA SER A 722 -39.00 -60.46 -14.12
C SER A 722 -38.84 -58.97 -14.30
N ALA A 723 -38.42 -58.28 -13.24
CA ALA A 723 -38.12 -56.86 -13.21
C ALA A 723 -36.63 -56.67 -12.91
#